data_AF-A0AAP2G729-F1
#
_entry.id   AF-A0AAP2G729-F1
#
_cell.length_a   1.000
_cell.length_b   1.000
_cell.length_c   1.000
_cell.angle_alpha   90.00
_cell.angle_beta   90.00
_cell.angle_gamma   90.00
#
_symmetry.space_group_name_H-M   'P 1'
#
loop_
_entity.id
_entity.type
_entity.pdbx_description
1 polymer ?
#
loop_
_entity_poly.entity_id
_entity_poly.type
_entity_poly.pdbx_seq_one_letter_code
_entity_poly.pdbx_strand_id
1 'polypeptide(L)'
;MRFLAALFLCLLPQLAAAQERPSAILVLDASGSMWGQIDGKAKITIAQEVIGGLLTDMPGDQALGLTAYGHRRKGDCNDIETLVLPGGDTRAAIANAVNAIQPKGKTPLSAAVIQAAETLKYSEEKATVILVSDGKETCEFDPCEVGKQLEQTGVDFTAHVIGFDIADPADRAELQCLAEETGGTYYSASNAQELGTAIFEVVEVNQPPVAITARVTATAVTSLSNTPITDPITWALTGPNGPVDVSAEQNPFSLDLDLGAYTLTADWLIGEQSQTTAFELFGSADATVQIVFDAPLPKASVTPSENPATAGSMIDILWAGPGAVQDFIGIGPQGATGADRWENFAYTKDGAPAALLMPVTPGAYTLSYFHGPDHLVLATADLTVTPVSASLTAPAEAPAGSQITLDWTGPGYDNDYIGIGPVAAQDSGRWQNYSYTREGSPLPLTLPVEPGAYMIRYFLGQDRAVLAERPITLTAAGASITAPETAPAGSTIQVGWSGPDYEGDYIAIGKPDASGAAQWETYSYTRDGSPLALETPTEPGNYLIRYITGQDRKTLAEAPLVLEPVTASLTAPQTAIGGAVITVEWTGPNYPQDFIAIGKTGAEGSARWAKYTRTEEGSPLTLQLPAAPGDYTLRYFLNADRSVLAEAPITLTQAPATLSAPPRARAGEVTEITWQGPDYPSDYIAIGKAGAEGSARWEKYIRTSSGNPATLPLPETPGTYVIRYFINADRYVIAEIPITLE
;
A
#
# COMPACT_ATOMS: atom_id res chain seq x y z
N MET A 1 34.84 -63.10 -2.73
CA MET A 1 34.98 -63.03 -1.26
C MET A 1 34.22 -61.81 -0.78
N ARG A 2 33.29 -62.01 0.15
CA ARG A 2 32.44 -60.99 0.76
C ARG A 2 33.31 -60.10 1.66
N PHE A 3 33.28 -58.78 1.49
CA PHE A 3 33.83 -57.85 2.49
C PHE A 3 32.67 -57.14 3.18
N LEU A 4 32.52 -57.46 4.47
CA LEU A 4 31.56 -56.87 5.41
C LEU A 4 31.88 -55.38 5.61
N ALA A 5 30.85 -54.54 5.53
CA ALA A 5 30.86 -53.17 6.03
C ALA A 5 30.73 -53.21 7.56
N ALA A 6 31.72 -52.64 8.26
CA ALA A 6 31.68 -52.42 9.71
C ALA A 6 31.24 -50.98 9.99
N LEU A 7 30.00 -50.84 10.45
CA LEU A 7 29.40 -49.60 10.96
C LEU A 7 29.98 -49.33 12.35
N PHE A 8 30.89 -48.35 12.48
CA PHE A 8 31.48 -47.96 13.76
C PHE A 8 30.61 -46.86 14.40
N LEU A 9 29.71 -47.26 15.29
CA LEU A 9 28.90 -46.38 16.12
C LEU A 9 29.75 -45.95 17.31
N CYS A 10 30.41 -44.79 17.23
CA CYS A 10 31.11 -44.19 18.38
C CYS A 10 30.09 -43.63 19.38
N LEU A 11 29.67 -44.45 20.35
CA LEU A 11 29.17 -43.94 21.62
C LEU A 11 30.36 -43.35 22.39
N LEU A 12 30.43 -42.03 22.47
CA LEU A 12 31.26 -41.34 23.47
C LEU A 12 30.61 -41.60 24.84
N PRO A 13 31.30 -42.23 25.81
CA PRO A 13 30.80 -42.28 27.17
C PRO A 13 30.89 -40.86 27.75
N GLN A 14 29.75 -40.31 28.20
CA GLN A 14 29.79 -39.18 29.12
C GLN A 14 30.49 -39.68 30.40
N LEU A 15 31.72 -39.25 30.61
CA LEU A 15 32.32 -39.25 31.94
C LEU A 15 31.52 -38.23 32.76
N ALA A 16 30.42 -38.68 33.35
CA ALA A 16 29.90 -38.03 34.54
C ALA A 16 31.02 -38.18 35.58
N ALA A 17 31.74 -37.10 35.87
CA ALA A 17 32.52 -37.04 37.09
C ALA A 17 31.52 -37.22 38.24
N ALA A 18 31.45 -38.44 38.79
CA ALA A 18 30.80 -38.64 40.07
C ALA A 18 31.59 -37.78 41.06
N GLN A 19 30.98 -36.68 41.49
CA GLN A 19 31.57 -35.78 42.48
C GLN A 19 31.60 -36.57 43.80
N GLU A 20 32.72 -37.23 44.09
CA GLU A 20 32.94 -37.94 45.35
C GLU A 20 32.83 -36.94 46.50
N ARG A 21 31.68 -36.94 47.18
CA ARG A 21 31.48 -36.14 48.38
C ARG A 21 32.12 -36.88 49.56
N PRO A 22 32.89 -36.18 50.42
CA PRO A 22 33.55 -36.83 51.55
C PRO A 22 32.52 -37.46 52.50
N SER A 23 32.82 -38.66 52.99
CA SER A 23 31.98 -39.38 53.93
C SER A 23 32.18 -38.84 55.34
N ALA A 24 31.09 -38.71 56.11
CA ALA A 24 31.13 -38.20 57.47
C ALA A 24 30.48 -39.18 58.47
N ILE A 25 30.96 -39.22 59.71
CA ILE A 25 30.30 -39.95 60.81
C ILE A 25 30.04 -39.01 61.98
N LEU A 26 28.77 -38.96 62.41
CA LEU A 26 28.37 -38.36 63.67
C LEU A 26 28.65 -39.33 64.81
N VAL A 27 29.49 -38.94 65.76
CA VAL A 27 29.79 -39.66 67.00
C VAL A 27 29.01 -39.01 68.14
N LEU A 28 28.04 -39.73 68.69
CA LEU A 28 27.15 -39.23 69.73
C LEU A 28 27.47 -39.84 71.10
N ASP A 29 27.72 -38.96 72.08
CA ASP A 29 27.80 -39.33 73.48
C ASP A 29 26.45 -39.79 74.02
N ALA A 30 26.44 -41.00 74.56
CA ALA A 30 25.32 -41.56 75.29
C ALA A 30 25.80 -42.18 76.61
N SER A 31 26.81 -41.59 77.23
CA SER A 31 27.28 -41.94 78.57
C SER A 31 26.28 -41.49 79.64
N GLY A 32 26.41 -42.03 80.86
CA GLY A 32 25.44 -41.77 81.93
C GLY A 32 25.24 -40.29 82.29
N SER A 33 26.20 -39.41 82.00
CA SER A 33 26.07 -37.96 82.21
C SER A 33 24.99 -37.30 81.35
N MET A 34 24.67 -37.89 80.20
CA MET A 34 23.64 -37.39 79.29
C MET A 34 22.20 -37.46 79.86
N TRP A 35 22.01 -38.07 81.04
CA TRP A 35 20.78 -37.93 81.83
C TRP A 35 20.69 -36.62 82.64
N GLY A 36 21.77 -35.84 82.69
CA GLY A 36 21.77 -34.48 83.21
C GLY A 36 20.72 -33.63 82.51
N GLN A 37 20.22 -32.60 83.20
CA GLN A 37 19.13 -31.77 82.71
C GLN A 37 19.59 -30.35 82.40
N ILE A 38 19.16 -29.84 81.25
CA ILE A 38 19.22 -28.42 80.89
C ILE A 38 17.77 -27.94 80.83
N ASP A 39 17.43 -26.89 81.58
CA ASP A 39 16.08 -26.32 81.63
C ASP A 39 14.96 -27.35 81.87
N GLY A 40 15.23 -28.35 82.72
CA GLY A 40 14.28 -29.40 83.10
C GLY A 40 14.13 -30.55 82.10
N LYS A 41 14.93 -30.58 81.02
CA LYS A 41 14.92 -31.63 79.99
C LYS A 41 16.26 -32.37 79.94
N ALA A 42 16.25 -33.69 79.78
CA ALA A 42 17.47 -34.48 79.72
C ALA A 42 18.30 -34.14 78.47
N LYS A 43 19.63 -34.04 78.62
CA LYS A 43 20.57 -33.73 77.54
C LYS A 43 20.43 -34.69 76.35
N ILE A 44 20.28 -35.99 76.60
CA ILE A 44 20.06 -36.97 75.53
C ILE A 44 18.79 -36.69 74.73
N THR A 45 17.70 -36.28 75.39
CA THR A 45 16.45 -35.97 74.70
C THR A 45 16.60 -34.72 73.82
N ILE A 46 17.37 -33.74 74.28
CA ILE A 46 17.71 -32.55 73.46
C ILE A 46 18.53 -32.97 72.23
N ALA A 47 19.59 -33.77 72.43
CA ALA A 47 20.42 -34.24 71.33
C ALA A 47 19.62 -35.06 70.30
N GLN A 48 18.71 -35.94 70.76
CA GLN A 48 17.83 -36.73 69.89
C GLN A 48 16.93 -35.86 69.01
N GLU A 49 16.29 -34.85 69.59
CA GLU A 49 15.41 -33.94 68.85
C GLU A 49 16.16 -33.07 67.86
N VAL A 50 17.31 -32.52 68.26
CA VAL A 50 18.12 -31.66 67.41
C VAL A 50 18.66 -32.44 66.21
N ILE A 51 19.24 -33.62 66.44
CA ILE A 51 19.77 -34.47 65.37
C ILE A 51 18.62 -34.93 64.44
N GLY A 52 17.46 -35.29 65.00
CA GLY A 52 16.28 -35.64 64.21
C GLY A 52 15.79 -34.50 63.31
N GLY A 53 15.79 -33.26 63.83
CA GLY A 53 15.45 -32.07 63.05
C GLY A 53 16.43 -31.82 61.90
N LEU A 54 17.73 -31.84 62.19
CA LEU A 54 18.78 -31.64 61.19
C LEU A 54 18.71 -32.63 60.03
N LEU A 55 18.46 -33.91 60.32
CA LEU A 55 18.34 -34.95 59.30
C LEU A 55 17.16 -34.71 58.34
N THR A 56 16.18 -33.88 58.70
CA THR A 56 15.07 -33.50 57.80
C THR A 56 15.52 -32.51 56.75
N ASP A 57 16.40 -31.57 57.12
CA ASP A 57 16.83 -30.45 56.28
C ASP A 57 18.07 -30.79 55.42
N MET A 58 18.78 -31.87 55.74
CA MET A 58 19.99 -32.30 55.01
C MET A 58 19.65 -33.00 53.68
N PRO A 59 20.36 -32.74 52.56
CA PRO A 59 20.14 -33.42 51.28
C PRO A 59 20.41 -34.93 51.36
N GLY A 60 19.61 -35.73 50.63
CA GLY A 60 19.59 -37.20 50.76
C GLY A 60 20.76 -37.94 50.13
N ASP A 61 21.61 -37.26 49.37
CA ASP A 61 22.81 -37.80 48.73
C ASP A 61 24.09 -37.65 49.58
N GLN A 62 24.00 -37.08 50.78
CA GLN A 62 25.13 -36.97 51.70
C GLN A 62 25.45 -38.32 52.37
N ALA A 63 26.71 -38.75 52.30
CA ALA A 63 27.18 -39.99 52.91
C ALA A 63 27.45 -39.81 54.42
N LEU A 64 26.40 -39.84 55.25
CA LEU A 64 26.48 -39.69 56.71
C LEU A 64 26.30 -41.04 57.42
N GLY A 65 27.12 -41.32 58.42
CA GLY A 65 26.99 -42.45 59.35
C GLY A 65 26.80 -42.02 60.80
N LEU A 66 26.51 -42.97 61.69
CA LEU A 66 26.30 -42.75 63.12
C LEU A 66 27.06 -43.77 63.96
N THR A 67 27.86 -43.27 64.89
CA THR A 67 28.48 -44.06 65.97
C THR A 67 28.03 -43.51 67.31
N ALA A 68 27.74 -44.37 68.28
CA ALA A 68 27.37 -43.96 69.63
C ALA A 68 28.17 -44.75 70.66
N TYR A 69 28.50 -44.11 71.78
CA TYR A 69 29.21 -44.76 72.88
C TYR A 69 28.47 -44.62 74.22
N GLY A 70 28.69 -45.58 75.12
CA GLY A 70 28.12 -45.59 76.47
C GLY A 70 26.63 -45.96 76.54
N HIS A 71 25.99 -46.40 75.46
CA HIS A 71 24.52 -46.57 75.43
C HIS A 71 24.00 -47.96 75.84
N ARG A 72 24.84 -48.97 76.12
CA ARG A 72 24.38 -50.36 76.35
C ARG A 72 24.83 -50.96 77.69
N ARG A 73 26.08 -50.71 78.08
CA ARG A 73 26.76 -51.40 79.20
C ARG A 73 27.30 -50.41 80.23
N LYS A 74 26.96 -50.63 81.50
CA LYS A 74 27.42 -49.77 82.60
C LYS A 74 28.88 -50.07 82.94
N GLY A 75 29.73 -49.04 82.99
CA GLY A 75 31.13 -49.16 83.44
C GLY A 75 32.13 -49.70 82.41
N ASP A 76 31.70 -49.97 81.18
CA ASP A 76 32.52 -50.59 80.13
C ASP A 76 33.10 -49.54 79.18
N CYS A 77 34.44 -49.47 79.09
CA CYS A 77 35.15 -48.57 78.19
C CYS A 77 35.20 -49.06 76.73
N ASN A 78 34.75 -50.28 76.45
CA ASN A 78 34.64 -50.82 75.09
C ASN A 78 33.20 -50.71 74.55
N ASP A 79 32.35 -49.90 75.18
CA ASP A 79 30.96 -49.75 74.75
C ASP A 79 30.80 -48.69 73.66
N ILE A 80 31.31 -49.01 72.47
CA ILE A 80 31.22 -48.20 71.25
C ILE A 80 30.52 -49.04 70.18
N GLU A 81 29.60 -48.44 69.43
CA GLU A 81 28.90 -49.11 68.33
C GLU A 81 28.64 -48.15 67.18
N THR A 82 29.03 -48.58 65.98
CA THR A 82 28.60 -47.94 64.74
C THR A 82 27.21 -48.45 64.39
N LEU A 83 26.20 -47.62 64.64
CA LEU A 83 24.79 -47.96 64.46
C LEU A 83 24.37 -47.87 62.99
N VAL A 84 24.99 -46.95 62.24
CA VAL A 84 24.73 -46.76 60.80
C VAL A 84 26.05 -46.49 60.10
N LEU A 85 26.35 -47.29 59.06
CA LEU A 85 27.51 -47.05 58.20
C LEU A 85 27.24 -45.86 57.27
N PRO A 86 28.26 -45.03 56.95
CA PRO A 86 28.11 -43.92 56.04
C PRO A 86 27.73 -44.40 54.63
N GLY A 87 26.75 -43.74 54.01
CA GLY A 87 26.24 -44.06 52.68
C GLY A 87 25.10 -43.13 52.26
N GLY A 88 24.66 -43.21 51.01
CA GLY A 88 23.53 -42.41 50.52
C GLY A 88 22.21 -42.79 51.20
N ASP A 89 21.36 -41.80 51.48
CA ASP A 89 20.02 -41.94 52.05
C ASP A 89 19.92 -42.63 53.43
N THR A 90 20.94 -42.47 54.28
CA THR A 90 20.98 -43.04 55.65
C THR A 90 20.13 -42.28 56.67
N ARG A 91 19.56 -41.13 56.31
CA ARG A 91 18.89 -40.18 57.22
C ARG A 91 17.82 -40.83 58.10
N ALA A 92 16.93 -41.63 57.48
CA ALA A 92 15.87 -42.31 58.22
C ALA A 92 16.40 -43.39 59.18
N ALA A 93 17.46 -44.11 58.78
CA ALA A 93 18.10 -45.11 59.62
C ALA A 93 18.79 -44.47 60.83
N ILE A 94 19.49 -43.35 60.62
CA ILE A 94 20.15 -42.58 61.68
C ILE A 94 19.11 -42.02 62.66
N ALA A 95 18.04 -41.38 62.17
CA ALA A 95 17.00 -40.82 63.04
C ALA A 95 16.36 -41.90 63.94
N ASN A 96 16.08 -43.09 63.39
CA ASN A 96 15.56 -44.21 64.16
C ASN A 96 16.57 -44.73 65.20
N ALA A 97 17.85 -44.83 64.82
CA ALA A 97 18.91 -45.28 65.71
C ALA A 97 19.13 -44.30 66.88
N VAL A 98 19.21 -43.00 66.60
CA VAL A 98 19.38 -41.93 67.61
C VAL A 98 18.23 -41.94 68.62
N ASN A 99 16.98 -42.04 68.16
CA ASN A 99 15.80 -42.07 69.03
C ASN A 99 15.74 -43.30 69.95
N ALA A 100 16.42 -44.40 69.59
CA ALA A 100 16.46 -45.63 70.40
C ALA A 100 17.55 -45.64 71.47
N ILE A 101 18.48 -44.67 71.45
CA ILE A 101 19.62 -44.60 72.37
C ILE A 101 19.14 -44.33 73.81
N GLN A 102 19.69 -45.09 74.76
CA GLN A 102 19.47 -44.89 76.20
C GLN A 102 20.81 -44.79 76.94
N PRO A 103 21.13 -43.65 77.58
CA PRO A 103 22.43 -43.49 78.19
C PRO A 103 22.66 -44.38 79.42
N LYS A 104 23.85 -45.00 79.55
CA LYS A 104 24.09 -46.01 80.61
C LYS A 104 25.53 -46.18 81.09
N GLY A 105 26.51 -45.94 80.24
CA GLY A 105 27.90 -46.36 80.34
C GLY A 105 28.88 -45.23 80.66
N LYS A 106 30.17 -45.54 80.45
CA LYS A 106 31.27 -44.57 80.53
C LYS A 106 31.40 -43.78 79.21
N THR A 107 32.36 -42.85 79.17
CA THR A 107 32.63 -41.92 78.06
C THR A 107 33.97 -42.29 77.37
N PRO A 108 34.06 -43.38 76.57
CA PRO A 108 35.25 -43.73 75.79
C PRO A 108 35.31 -42.93 74.48
N LEU A 109 35.40 -41.60 74.59
CA LEU A 109 35.24 -40.66 73.49
C LEU A 109 36.35 -40.81 72.43
N SER A 110 37.60 -40.85 72.88
CA SER A 110 38.77 -40.89 72.01
C SER A 110 38.81 -42.18 71.20
N ALA A 111 38.49 -43.31 71.84
CA ALA A 111 38.35 -44.60 71.17
C ALA A 111 37.18 -44.61 70.17
N ALA A 112 36.08 -43.91 70.46
CA ALA A 112 34.96 -43.78 69.53
C ALA A 112 35.31 -42.95 68.29
N VAL A 113 36.10 -41.88 68.45
CA VAL A 113 36.62 -41.08 67.33
C VAL A 113 37.58 -41.91 66.47
N ILE A 114 38.48 -42.68 67.07
CA ILE A 114 39.37 -43.61 66.34
C ILE A 114 38.55 -44.62 65.54
N GLN A 115 37.55 -45.27 66.17
CA GLN A 115 36.71 -46.25 65.48
C GLN A 115 35.91 -45.63 64.33
N ALA A 116 35.41 -44.40 64.50
CA ALA A 116 34.73 -43.68 63.43
C ALA A 116 35.68 -43.33 62.28
N ALA A 117 36.90 -42.87 62.58
CA ALA A 117 37.93 -42.59 61.59
C ALA A 117 38.32 -43.85 60.80
N GLU A 118 38.53 -44.98 61.48
CA GLU A 118 38.82 -46.28 60.85
C GLU A 118 37.66 -46.75 59.97
N THR A 119 36.41 -46.56 60.40
CA THR A 119 35.21 -46.90 59.62
C THR A 119 35.15 -46.08 58.32
N LEU A 120 35.60 -44.83 58.36
CA LEU A 120 35.71 -43.95 57.20
C LEU A 120 36.97 -44.21 56.36
N LYS A 121 37.83 -45.17 56.76
CA LYS A 121 39.12 -45.44 56.11
C LYS A 121 39.97 -44.17 55.95
N TYR A 122 40.05 -43.37 57.01
CA TYR A 122 40.67 -42.05 57.01
C TYR A 122 42.12 -41.97 56.48
N SER A 123 42.86 -43.09 56.44
CA SER A 123 44.21 -43.17 55.86
C SER A 123 44.24 -43.30 54.33
N GLU A 124 43.10 -43.59 53.70
CA GLU A 124 42.94 -43.80 52.26
C GLU A 124 42.07 -42.70 51.63
N GLU A 125 41.04 -42.23 52.36
CA GLU A 125 40.06 -41.25 51.88
C GLU A 125 39.94 -40.08 52.86
N LYS A 126 39.54 -38.91 52.35
CA LYS A 126 39.18 -37.77 53.19
C LYS A 126 37.98 -38.11 54.06
N ALA A 127 38.11 -37.90 55.36
CA ALA A 127 37.15 -38.38 56.34
C ALA A 127 36.85 -37.29 57.37
N THR A 128 35.56 -37.07 57.62
CA THR A 128 35.12 -36.12 58.66
C THR A 128 34.39 -36.83 59.79
N VAL A 129 34.81 -36.55 61.02
CA VAL A 129 34.10 -36.97 62.23
C VAL A 129 33.47 -35.75 62.90
N ILE A 130 32.21 -35.88 63.30
CA ILE A 130 31.49 -34.84 64.06
C ILE A 130 31.19 -35.45 65.43
N LEU A 131 31.83 -34.97 66.48
CA LEU A 131 31.68 -35.50 67.83
C LEU A 131 30.77 -34.58 68.65
N VAL A 132 29.73 -35.13 69.28
CA VAL A 132 28.87 -34.43 70.23
C VAL A 132 29.05 -35.08 71.60
N SER A 133 29.61 -34.35 72.58
CA SER A 133 29.87 -34.88 73.93
C SER A 133 29.55 -33.89 75.05
N ASP A 134 29.07 -34.39 76.19
CA ASP A 134 28.68 -33.58 77.35
C ASP A 134 29.68 -33.59 78.51
N GLY A 135 30.87 -34.18 78.33
CA GLY A 135 31.88 -34.22 79.39
C GLY A 135 33.20 -34.85 78.98
N LYS A 136 34.08 -35.03 79.97
CA LYS A 136 35.41 -35.59 79.77
C LYS A 136 35.45 -37.07 79.44
N GLU A 137 36.57 -37.45 78.84
CA GLU A 137 37.04 -38.82 78.71
C GLU A 137 37.15 -39.50 80.10
N THR A 138 36.62 -40.72 80.23
CA THR A 138 36.64 -41.48 81.50
C THR A 138 37.29 -42.87 81.38
N CYS A 139 38.01 -43.10 80.28
CA CYS A 139 38.56 -44.39 79.87
C CYS A 139 40.06 -44.36 79.48
N GLU A 140 40.82 -43.46 80.11
CA GLU A 140 42.31 -43.43 80.16
C GLU A 140 43.05 -42.94 78.90
N PHE A 141 42.34 -42.49 77.86
CA PHE A 141 42.96 -41.81 76.72
C PHE A 141 43.08 -40.29 76.95
N ASP A 142 44.01 -39.65 76.24
CA ASP A 142 44.11 -38.19 76.12
C ASP A 142 43.53 -37.78 74.75
N PRO A 143 42.39 -37.06 74.70
CA PRO A 143 41.76 -36.66 73.44
C PRO A 143 42.69 -35.82 72.54
N CYS A 144 43.54 -34.98 73.12
CA CYS A 144 44.44 -34.08 72.39
C CYS A 144 45.54 -34.87 71.67
N GLU A 145 46.13 -35.87 72.33
CA GLU A 145 47.13 -36.75 71.72
C GLU A 145 46.54 -37.66 70.64
N VAL A 146 45.29 -38.11 70.82
CA VAL A 146 44.58 -38.86 69.78
C VAL A 146 44.32 -38.00 68.54
N GLY A 147 43.94 -36.74 68.71
CA GLY A 147 43.78 -35.79 67.59
C GLY A 147 45.05 -35.65 66.75
N LYS A 148 46.19 -35.39 67.41
CA LYS A 148 47.51 -35.32 66.74
C LYS A 148 47.85 -36.60 65.99
N GLN A 149 47.57 -37.75 66.58
CA GLN A 149 47.88 -39.02 65.96
C GLN A 149 47.03 -39.23 64.70
N LEU A 150 45.73 -38.96 64.76
CA LEU A 150 44.82 -39.15 63.64
C LEU A 150 45.12 -38.21 62.47
N GLU A 151 45.50 -36.95 62.73
CA GLU A 151 45.92 -36.03 61.68
C GLU A 151 47.24 -36.48 61.00
N GLN A 152 48.19 -36.99 61.79
CA GLN A 152 49.47 -37.47 61.24
C GLN A 152 49.33 -38.71 60.34
N THR A 153 48.34 -39.55 60.60
CA THR A 153 48.14 -40.82 59.87
C THR A 153 47.02 -40.78 58.83
N GLY A 154 46.20 -39.73 58.84
CA GLY A 154 45.06 -39.54 57.93
C GLY A 154 45.41 -38.82 56.62
N VAL A 155 44.53 -38.95 55.64
CA VAL A 155 44.49 -38.12 54.43
C VAL A 155 43.43 -37.04 54.67
N ASP A 156 43.85 -35.87 55.16
CA ASP A 156 42.95 -34.71 55.41
C ASP A 156 41.77 -35.11 56.33
N PHE A 157 42.10 -35.69 57.49
CA PHE A 157 41.12 -36.16 58.47
C PHE A 157 40.72 -35.00 59.37
N THR A 158 39.42 -34.70 59.46
CA THR A 158 38.93 -33.58 60.27
C THR A 158 37.97 -34.06 61.34
N ALA A 159 38.21 -33.71 62.60
CA ALA A 159 37.26 -33.92 63.69
C ALA A 159 36.69 -32.59 64.17
N HIS A 160 35.42 -32.33 63.88
CA HIS A 160 34.68 -31.24 64.52
C HIS A 160 34.12 -31.73 65.86
N VAL A 161 34.25 -30.91 66.91
CA VAL A 161 33.84 -31.31 68.27
C VAL A 161 32.85 -30.31 68.82
N ILE A 162 31.73 -30.81 69.35
CA ILE A 162 30.65 -30.02 69.91
C ILE A 162 30.52 -30.40 71.38
N GLY A 163 30.98 -29.52 72.26
CA GLY A 163 30.86 -29.65 73.70
C GLY A 163 29.47 -29.21 74.18
N PHE A 164 28.65 -30.16 74.64
CA PHE A 164 27.26 -29.93 75.01
C PHE A 164 27.06 -29.82 76.53
N ASP A 165 26.85 -28.59 77.01
CA ASP A 165 26.68 -28.25 78.43
C ASP A 165 27.80 -28.83 79.33
N ILE A 166 29.05 -28.62 78.90
CA ILE A 166 30.24 -28.95 79.68
C ILE A 166 30.50 -27.78 80.62
N ALA A 167 30.50 -27.97 81.94
CA ALA A 167 30.72 -26.86 82.89
C ALA A 167 32.20 -26.63 83.23
N ASP A 168 33.02 -27.69 83.19
CA ASP A 168 34.43 -27.64 83.59
C ASP A 168 35.30 -27.09 82.43
N PRO A 169 36.04 -25.99 82.62
CA PRO A 169 36.94 -25.46 81.61
C PRO A 169 38.07 -26.42 81.20
N ALA A 170 38.51 -27.33 82.08
CA ALA A 170 39.54 -28.30 81.74
C ALA A 170 39.03 -29.33 80.73
N ASP A 171 37.84 -29.87 80.96
CA ASP A 171 37.17 -30.83 80.06
C ASP A 171 36.91 -30.20 78.68
N ARG A 172 36.52 -28.90 78.64
CA ARG A 172 36.36 -28.15 77.38
C ARG A 172 37.68 -28.02 76.62
N ALA A 173 38.77 -27.72 77.32
CA ALA A 173 40.07 -27.50 76.69
C ALA A 173 40.62 -28.78 76.03
N GLU A 174 40.39 -29.95 76.64
CA GLU A 174 40.79 -31.24 76.06
C GLU A 174 40.03 -31.53 74.75
N LEU A 175 38.72 -31.31 74.73
CA LEU A 175 37.90 -31.48 73.53
C LEU A 175 38.19 -30.44 72.44
N GLN A 176 38.50 -29.21 72.85
CA GLN A 176 38.92 -28.17 71.93
C GLN A 176 40.25 -28.53 71.26
N CYS A 177 41.22 -29.05 72.02
CA CYS A 177 42.49 -29.50 71.45
C CYS A 177 42.26 -30.60 70.40
N LEU A 178 41.42 -31.60 70.69
CA LEU A 178 41.12 -32.68 69.73
C LEU A 178 40.62 -32.12 68.37
N ALA A 179 39.75 -31.10 68.40
CA ALA A 179 39.28 -30.47 67.17
C ALA A 179 40.41 -29.72 66.45
N GLU A 180 41.14 -28.87 67.16
CA GLU A 180 42.19 -28.03 66.59
C GLU A 180 43.35 -28.84 65.97
N GLU A 181 43.77 -29.92 66.62
CA GLU A 181 44.87 -30.77 66.14
C GLU A 181 44.52 -31.56 64.87
N THR A 182 43.23 -31.67 64.52
CA THR A 182 42.74 -32.31 63.28
C THR A 182 42.25 -31.29 62.25
N GLY A 183 42.55 -29.99 62.44
CA GLY A 183 42.07 -28.92 61.57
C GLY A 183 40.56 -28.68 61.64
N GLY A 184 39.87 -29.31 62.59
CA GLY A 184 38.45 -29.14 62.85
C GLY A 184 38.17 -27.94 63.77
N THR A 185 36.89 -27.72 64.03
CA THR A 185 36.41 -26.60 64.84
C THR A 185 35.71 -27.11 66.08
N TYR A 186 36.00 -26.48 67.22
CA TYR A 186 35.29 -26.70 68.47
C TYR A 186 34.11 -25.74 68.62
N TYR A 187 32.93 -26.29 68.89
CA TYR A 187 31.71 -25.54 69.17
C TYR A 187 31.25 -25.82 70.60
N SER A 188 30.87 -24.76 71.31
CA SER A 188 30.24 -24.88 72.63
C SER A 188 28.74 -24.70 72.46
N ALA A 189 27.95 -25.64 72.98
CA ALA A 189 26.49 -25.57 72.96
C ALA A 189 25.94 -25.72 74.38
N SER A 190 25.16 -24.74 74.84
CA SER A 190 24.59 -24.73 76.20
C SER A 190 23.10 -25.09 76.23
N ASN A 191 22.45 -25.18 75.08
CA ASN A 191 21.02 -25.48 74.94
C ASN A 191 20.72 -26.10 73.55
N ALA A 192 19.46 -26.49 73.34
CA ALA A 192 19.01 -27.15 72.10
C ALA A 192 19.23 -26.32 70.83
N GLN A 193 19.04 -25.00 70.90
CA GLN A 193 19.20 -24.13 69.74
C GLN A 193 20.66 -23.99 69.35
N GLU A 194 21.55 -23.74 70.31
CA GLU A 194 22.99 -23.67 70.08
C GLU A 194 23.55 -25.01 69.58
N LEU A 195 23.04 -26.14 70.10
CA LEU A 195 23.40 -27.47 69.61
C LEU A 195 22.98 -27.65 68.14
N GLY A 196 21.77 -27.20 67.78
CA GLY A 196 21.28 -27.27 66.40
C GLY A 196 22.09 -26.40 65.44
N THR A 197 22.39 -25.17 65.81
CA THR A 197 23.23 -24.27 65.00
C THR A 197 24.63 -24.83 64.83
N ALA A 198 25.26 -25.32 65.91
CA ALA A 198 26.60 -25.88 65.84
C ALA A 198 26.69 -27.10 64.91
N ILE A 199 25.72 -28.03 64.98
CA ILE A 199 25.73 -29.19 64.09
C ILE A 199 25.41 -28.76 62.65
N PHE A 200 24.50 -27.80 62.42
CA PHE A 200 24.18 -27.29 61.09
C PHE A 200 25.38 -26.61 60.41
N GLU A 201 26.08 -25.71 61.12
CA GLU A 201 27.26 -25.01 60.60
C GLU A 201 28.37 -25.99 60.21
N VAL A 202 28.60 -27.04 61.03
CA VAL A 202 29.58 -28.09 60.71
C VAL A 202 29.19 -28.87 59.45
N VAL A 203 27.90 -29.16 59.26
CA VAL A 203 27.42 -29.90 58.10
C VAL A 203 27.43 -29.03 56.82
N GLU A 204 27.20 -27.72 56.94
CA GLU A 204 27.22 -26.77 55.80
C GLU A 204 28.64 -26.47 55.31
N VAL A 205 29.61 -26.31 56.23
CA VAL A 205 31.04 -26.08 55.90
C VAL A 205 31.65 -27.28 55.16
N ASN A 206 31.05 -28.47 55.25
CA ASN A 206 31.51 -29.69 54.60
C ASN A 206 30.90 -29.91 53.18
N GLN A 207 30.29 -28.89 52.57
CA GLN A 207 29.81 -28.92 51.18
C GLN A 207 30.81 -28.24 50.22
N PRO A 208 31.11 -28.80 49.03
CA PRO A 208 31.97 -28.12 48.06
C PRO A 208 31.27 -26.86 47.50
N PRO A 209 32.00 -25.75 47.26
CA PRO A 209 31.41 -24.51 46.78
C PRO A 209 30.81 -24.67 45.37
N VAL A 210 29.59 -24.16 45.17
CA VAL A 210 28.93 -24.13 43.85
C VAL A 210 29.45 -22.93 43.07
N ALA A 211 30.07 -23.18 41.90
CA ALA A 211 30.48 -22.13 40.98
C ALA A 211 29.25 -21.51 40.30
N ILE A 212 29.12 -20.18 40.35
CA ILE A 212 28.06 -19.44 39.64
C ILE A 212 28.58 -19.10 38.24
N THR A 213 28.07 -19.80 37.23
CA THR A 213 28.36 -19.54 35.80
C THR A 213 27.15 -18.91 35.10
N ALA A 214 27.41 -18.24 33.97
CA ALA A 214 26.40 -17.67 33.07
C ALA A 214 26.60 -18.18 31.64
N ARG A 215 25.51 -18.53 30.95
CA ARG A 215 25.57 -19.01 29.57
C ARG A 215 25.73 -17.85 28.60
N VAL A 216 26.83 -17.80 27.87
CA VAL A 216 27.10 -16.76 26.87
C VAL A 216 26.95 -17.32 25.47
N THR A 217 26.15 -16.66 24.63
CA THR A 217 26.02 -16.96 23.20
C THR A 217 26.68 -15.88 22.37
N ALA A 218 27.71 -16.25 21.61
CA ALA A 218 28.44 -15.35 20.72
C ALA A 218 28.05 -15.57 19.25
N THR A 219 27.86 -14.49 18.49
CA THR A 219 27.49 -14.53 17.08
C THR A 219 28.27 -13.50 16.27
N ALA A 220 28.82 -13.91 15.14
CA ALA A 220 29.47 -13.03 14.16
C ALA A 220 28.55 -12.82 12.95
N VAL A 221 28.29 -11.57 12.59
CA VAL A 221 27.40 -11.19 11.48
C VAL A 221 28.06 -10.17 10.56
N THR A 222 27.49 -9.95 9.38
CA THR A 222 27.88 -8.83 8.51
C THR A 222 27.00 -7.60 8.72
N SER A 223 27.55 -6.42 8.44
CA SER A 223 26.85 -5.13 8.53
C SER A 223 25.63 -4.99 7.59
N LEU A 224 25.55 -5.79 6.50
CA LEU A 224 24.46 -5.73 5.53
C LEU A 224 23.22 -6.56 5.88
N SER A 225 23.38 -7.70 6.58
CA SER A 225 22.32 -8.71 6.69
C SER A 225 21.95 -9.09 8.12
N ASN A 226 22.77 -8.75 9.12
CA ASN A 226 22.62 -9.17 10.52
C ASN A 226 22.41 -10.70 10.71
N THR A 227 22.69 -11.49 9.66
CA THR A 227 22.65 -12.95 9.67
C THR A 227 24.03 -13.50 10.01
N PRO A 228 24.12 -14.64 10.73
CA PRO A 228 25.39 -15.28 11.04
C PRO A 228 26.22 -15.52 9.78
N ILE A 229 27.49 -15.12 9.82
CA ILE A 229 28.46 -15.45 8.77
C ILE A 229 28.62 -16.98 8.71
N THR A 230 28.49 -17.54 7.50
CA THR A 230 28.60 -18.98 7.24
C THR A 230 29.99 -19.41 6.76
N ASP A 231 30.83 -18.44 6.42
CA ASP A 231 32.24 -18.65 6.08
C ASP A 231 33.07 -19.04 7.33
N PRO A 232 34.27 -19.64 7.14
CA PRO A 232 35.16 -19.94 8.26
C PRO A 232 35.53 -18.72 9.10
N ILE A 233 35.23 -18.79 10.39
CA ILE A 233 35.60 -17.81 11.42
C ILE A 233 36.38 -18.53 12.52
N THR A 234 37.45 -17.89 13.02
CA THR A 234 38.16 -18.34 14.21
C THR A 234 37.87 -17.42 15.39
N TRP A 235 37.69 -18.01 16.56
CA TRP A 235 37.36 -17.31 17.80
C TRP A 235 38.53 -17.36 18.78
N ALA A 236 38.77 -16.26 19.48
CA ALA A 236 39.69 -16.20 20.61
C ALA A 236 39.00 -15.48 21.78
N LEU A 237 38.83 -16.18 22.90
CA LEU A 237 38.21 -15.67 24.11
C LEU A 237 39.25 -15.59 25.23
N THR A 238 39.34 -14.45 25.91
CA THR A 238 40.20 -14.26 27.09
C THR A 238 39.34 -13.80 28.26
N GLY A 239 39.35 -14.57 29.35
CA GLY A 239 38.63 -14.25 30.58
C GLY A 239 39.56 -13.77 31.70
N PRO A 240 39.03 -13.55 32.92
CA PRO A 240 39.79 -13.04 34.06
C PRO A 240 40.90 -14.01 34.53
N ASN A 241 40.72 -15.31 34.28
CA ASN A 241 41.67 -16.36 34.65
C ASN A 241 42.61 -16.78 33.50
N GLY A 242 42.59 -16.06 32.37
CA GLY A 242 43.42 -16.34 31.20
C GLY A 242 42.62 -16.75 29.96
N PRO A 243 43.29 -17.27 28.91
CA PRO A 243 42.65 -17.69 27.67
C PRO A 243 41.64 -18.83 27.91
N VAL A 244 40.48 -18.72 27.26
CA VAL A 244 39.43 -19.75 27.25
C VAL A 244 39.46 -20.42 25.88
N ASP A 245 39.54 -21.75 25.86
CA ASP A 245 39.54 -22.51 24.60
C ASP A 245 38.14 -22.50 23.98
N VAL A 246 38.01 -21.78 22.87
CA VAL A 246 36.81 -21.68 22.02
C VAL A 246 37.12 -22.07 20.57
N SER A 247 38.29 -22.70 20.35
CA SER A 247 38.86 -22.89 19.01
C SER A 247 38.08 -23.88 18.12
N ALA A 248 37.20 -24.70 18.72
CA ALA A 248 36.39 -25.71 18.03
C ALA A 248 34.94 -25.29 17.75
N GLU A 249 34.55 -24.08 18.16
CA GLU A 249 33.17 -23.64 18.20
C GLU A 249 32.69 -23.01 16.87
N GLN A 250 31.43 -23.29 16.49
CA GLN A 250 30.82 -22.80 15.24
C GLN A 250 30.28 -21.36 15.40
N ASN A 251 29.72 -20.77 14.34
CA ASN A 251 29.02 -19.49 14.42
C ASN A 251 27.50 -19.71 14.25
N PRO A 252 26.66 -19.47 15.27
CA PRO A 252 26.98 -19.02 16.63
C PRO A 252 27.49 -20.15 17.54
N PHE A 253 28.09 -19.79 18.67
CA PHE A 253 28.42 -20.74 19.74
C PHE A 253 27.90 -20.29 21.10
N SER A 254 27.76 -21.24 22.02
CA SER A 254 27.36 -20.98 23.41
C SER A 254 28.25 -21.70 24.41
N LEU A 255 28.69 -21.03 25.47
CA LEU A 255 29.52 -21.58 26.53
C LEU A 255 29.09 -21.03 27.90
N ASP A 256 29.21 -21.85 28.95
CA ASP A 256 29.00 -21.39 30.33
C ASP A 256 30.31 -20.81 30.88
N LEU A 257 30.28 -19.55 31.32
CA LEU A 257 31.44 -18.77 31.76
C LEU A 257 31.27 -18.30 33.21
N ASP A 258 32.37 -18.27 33.97
CA ASP A 258 32.39 -17.67 35.30
C ASP A 258 32.09 -16.16 35.24
N LEU A 259 31.60 -15.59 36.33
CA LEU A 259 31.43 -14.14 36.43
C LEU A 259 32.77 -13.41 36.28
N GLY A 260 32.77 -12.29 35.54
CA GLY A 260 33.97 -11.50 35.28
C GLY A 260 34.00 -10.82 33.92
N ALA A 261 35.14 -10.18 33.63
CA ALA A 261 35.36 -9.44 32.39
C ALA A 261 36.04 -10.32 31.34
N TYR A 262 35.50 -10.28 30.11
CA TYR A 262 35.94 -11.07 28.98
C TYR A 262 36.24 -10.19 27.77
N THR A 263 37.20 -10.63 26.96
CA THR A 263 37.49 -10.08 25.64
C THR A 263 37.33 -11.19 24.61
N LEU A 264 36.45 -10.97 23.63
CA LEU A 264 36.19 -11.88 22.52
C LEU A 264 36.70 -11.26 21.23
N THR A 265 37.56 -12.00 20.54
CA THR A 265 38.04 -11.66 19.18
C THR A 265 37.53 -12.69 18.20
N ALA A 266 37.07 -12.23 17.05
CA ALA A 266 36.69 -13.06 15.91
C ALA A 266 37.50 -12.62 14.68
N ASP A 267 38.06 -13.60 13.98
CA ASP A 267 38.74 -13.39 12.70
C ASP A 267 37.92 -14.02 11.57
N TRP A 268 37.50 -13.20 10.60
CA TRP A 268 36.83 -13.66 9.40
C TRP A 268 37.84 -13.78 8.26
N LEU A 269 38.26 -15.03 7.99
CA LEU A 269 39.37 -15.34 7.08
C LEU A 269 39.10 -14.95 5.63
N ILE A 270 37.86 -15.08 5.16
CA ILE A 270 37.48 -14.73 3.78
C ILE A 270 37.36 -13.21 3.61
N GLY A 271 36.84 -12.52 4.63
CA GLY A 271 36.74 -11.06 4.62
C GLY A 271 38.04 -10.33 4.94
N GLU A 272 39.10 -11.07 5.31
CA GLU A 272 40.40 -10.55 5.79
C GLU A 272 40.25 -9.50 6.91
N GLN A 273 39.30 -9.71 7.82
CA GLN A 273 38.97 -8.79 8.91
C GLN A 273 39.06 -9.49 10.27
N SER A 274 39.48 -8.72 11.27
CA SER A 274 39.52 -9.13 12.68
C SER A 274 38.76 -8.09 13.51
N GLN A 275 37.87 -8.54 14.38
CA GLN A 275 37.07 -7.67 15.25
C GLN A 275 37.12 -8.17 16.69
N THR A 276 37.27 -7.24 17.64
CA THR A 276 37.37 -7.55 19.08
C THR A 276 36.34 -6.76 19.87
N THR A 277 35.66 -7.42 20.81
CA THR A 277 34.71 -6.79 21.75
C THR A 277 35.00 -7.24 23.18
N ALA A 278 34.66 -6.39 24.16
CA ALA A 278 34.76 -6.70 25.58
C ALA A 278 33.36 -6.73 26.21
N PHE A 279 33.14 -7.63 27.15
CA PHE A 279 31.88 -7.77 27.88
C PHE A 279 32.11 -8.27 29.31
N GLU A 280 31.17 -8.00 30.22
CA GLU A 280 31.25 -8.36 31.64
C GLU A 280 30.02 -9.15 32.08
N LEU A 281 30.24 -10.18 32.91
CA LEU A 281 29.19 -11.04 33.46
C LEU A 281 29.04 -10.80 34.96
N PHE A 282 27.86 -10.35 35.39
CA PHE A 282 27.57 -9.93 36.78
C PHE A 282 26.53 -10.78 37.51
N GLY A 283 25.99 -11.83 36.87
CA GLY A 283 25.00 -12.75 37.47
C GLY A 283 24.77 -13.96 36.56
N SER A 284 23.92 -14.91 36.97
CA SER A 284 23.70 -16.17 36.25
C SER A 284 22.72 -16.07 35.06
N ALA A 285 22.48 -14.86 34.55
CA ALA A 285 21.58 -14.65 33.43
C ALA A 285 22.33 -14.89 32.10
N ASP A 286 21.66 -15.52 31.14
CA ASP A 286 22.21 -15.74 29.82
C ASP A 286 22.59 -14.41 29.15
N ALA A 287 23.79 -14.35 28.57
CA ALA A 287 24.30 -13.18 27.85
C ALA A 287 24.42 -13.47 26.36
N THR A 288 24.20 -12.45 25.53
CA THR A 288 24.41 -12.51 24.07
C THR A 288 25.44 -11.47 23.66
N VAL A 289 26.43 -11.90 22.87
CA VAL A 289 27.53 -11.05 22.40
C VAL A 289 27.58 -11.14 20.88
N GLN A 290 27.45 -10.00 20.20
CA GLN A 290 27.45 -9.94 18.75
C GLN A 290 28.67 -9.17 18.24
N ILE A 291 29.39 -9.75 17.28
CA ILE A 291 30.50 -9.12 16.55
C ILE A 291 30.06 -8.85 15.12
N VAL A 292 30.26 -7.62 14.64
CA VAL A 292 29.82 -7.18 13.30
C VAL A 292 31.05 -6.93 12.42
N PHE A 293 31.07 -7.54 11.24
CA PHE A 293 32.08 -7.35 10.20
C PHE A 293 31.56 -6.52 9.03
N ASP A 294 32.43 -5.81 8.32
CA ASP A 294 32.09 -5.11 7.09
C ASP A 294 31.95 -6.11 5.94
N ALA A 295 30.80 -6.13 5.27
CA ALA A 295 30.61 -7.03 4.13
C ALA A 295 31.51 -6.62 2.93
N PRO A 296 32.12 -7.58 2.20
CA PRO A 296 32.84 -7.27 0.98
C PRO A 296 31.88 -6.71 -0.06
N LEU A 297 32.22 -5.54 -0.62
CA LEU A 297 31.39 -4.89 -1.63
C LEU A 297 31.33 -5.74 -2.91
N PRO A 298 30.14 -5.92 -3.51
CA PRO A 298 30.04 -6.57 -4.81
C PRO A 298 30.80 -5.75 -5.87
N LYS A 299 31.49 -6.45 -6.77
CA LYS A 299 32.22 -5.80 -7.87
C LYS A 299 31.24 -5.14 -8.84
N ALA A 300 31.46 -3.87 -9.15
CA ALA A 300 30.72 -3.14 -10.16
C ALA A 300 31.65 -2.29 -11.05
N SER A 301 31.14 -1.84 -12.19
CA SER A 301 31.78 -0.88 -13.09
C SER A 301 30.72 -0.03 -13.79
N VAL A 302 31.06 1.22 -14.10
CA VAL A 302 30.25 2.14 -14.90
C VAL A 302 31.14 2.82 -15.92
N THR A 303 30.67 2.96 -17.15
CA THR A 303 31.42 3.58 -18.25
C THR A 303 30.45 4.29 -19.19
N PRO A 304 30.56 5.61 -19.36
CA PRO A 304 29.73 6.33 -20.31
C PRO A 304 30.11 5.97 -21.75
N SER A 305 29.12 5.91 -22.65
CA SER A 305 29.34 5.71 -24.09
C SER A 305 30.09 6.87 -24.73
N GLU A 306 29.97 8.09 -24.18
CA GLU A 306 30.65 9.29 -24.63
C GLU A 306 31.11 10.17 -23.44
N ASN A 307 32.25 10.83 -23.59
CA ASN A 307 32.77 11.83 -22.66
C ASN A 307 33.69 12.80 -23.44
N PRO A 308 33.36 14.10 -23.56
CA PRO A 308 32.25 14.79 -22.90
C PRO A 308 30.87 14.45 -23.48
N ALA A 309 29.83 14.60 -22.66
CA ALA A 309 28.43 14.50 -23.05
C ALA A 309 27.80 15.89 -23.19
N THR A 310 26.75 16.02 -24.00
CA THR A 310 26.07 17.30 -24.22
C THR A 310 25.01 17.55 -23.14
N ALA A 311 24.88 18.78 -22.65
CA ALA A 311 23.88 19.11 -21.64
C ALA A 311 22.45 18.74 -22.11
N GLY A 312 21.68 18.11 -21.22
CA GLY A 312 20.32 17.64 -21.50
C GLY A 312 20.21 16.44 -22.45
N SER A 313 21.31 15.90 -23.00
CA SER A 313 21.25 14.73 -23.89
C SER A 313 20.95 13.44 -23.12
N MET A 314 20.40 12.44 -23.81
CA MET A 314 20.35 11.06 -23.31
C MET A 314 21.59 10.33 -23.80
N ILE A 315 22.36 9.75 -22.88
CA ILE A 315 23.54 8.93 -23.23
C ILE A 315 23.42 7.53 -22.65
N ASP A 316 24.00 6.56 -23.33
CA ASP A 316 24.08 5.18 -22.85
C ASP A 316 25.22 5.04 -21.84
N ILE A 317 24.95 4.41 -20.70
CA ILE A 317 25.95 4.05 -19.70
C ILE A 317 26.10 2.53 -19.66
N LEU A 318 27.26 2.04 -20.07
CA LEU A 318 27.61 0.64 -19.92
C LEU A 318 27.93 0.37 -18.45
N TRP A 319 27.40 -0.72 -17.90
CA TRP A 319 27.65 -1.10 -16.51
C TRP A 319 27.74 -2.61 -16.34
N ALA A 320 28.43 -3.02 -15.28
CA ALA A 320 28.43 -4.39 -14.79
C ALA A 320 28.34 -4.34 -13.26
N GLY A 321 27.62 -5.27 -12.63
CA GLY A 321 27.38 -5.24 -11.20
C GLY A 321 26.30 -6.22 -10.75
N PRO A 322 25.87 -6.16 -9.48
CA PRO A 322 24.86 -7.07 -8.93
C PRO A 322 23.49 -6.97 -9.62
N GLY A 323 23.14 -5.81 -10.19
CA GLY A 323 21.92 -5.62 -10.98
C GLY A 323 20.62 -5.87 -10.22
N ALA A 324 20.59 -5.61 -8.91
CA ALA A 324 19.36 -5.79 -8.14
C ALA A 324 18.26 -4.84 -8.61
N VAL A 325 16.99 -5.17 -8.34
CA VAL A 325 15.82 -4.41 -8.87
C VAL A 325 15.83 -2.94 -8.47
N GLN A 326 16.43 -2.60 -7.33
CA GLN A 326 16.54 -1.24 -6.82
C GLN A 326 17.88 -0.56 -7.12
N ASP A 327 18.84 -1.27 -7.71
CA ASP A 327 20.13 -0.67 -8.07
C ASP A 327 19.93 0.36 -9.21
N PHE A 328 20.73 1.41 -9.19
CA PHE A 328 20.65 2.48 -10.18
C PHE A 328 21.99 3.14 -10.43
N ILE A 329 22.11 3.79 -11.59
CA ILE A 329 23.25 4.62 -11.95
C ILE A 329 22.79 6.07 -11.84
N GLY A 330 23.45 6.83 -10.96
CA GLY A 330 23.20 8.25 -10.80
C GLY A 330 24.33 9.11 -11.38
N ILE A 331 23.99 10.34 -11.77
CA ILE A 331 24.94 11.39 -12.14
C ILE A 331 24.76 12.59 -11.22
N GLY A 332 25.83 13.04 -10.57
CA GLY A 332 25.82 14.24 -9.72
C GLY A 332 27.10 15.06 -9.89
N PRO A 333 27.13 16.33 -9.43
CA PRO A 333 28.31 17.18 -9.54
C PRO A 333 29.55 16.50 -8.93
N GLN A 334 30.71 16.72 -9.53
CA GLN A 334 31.95 16.09 -9.03
C GLN A 334 32.23 16.51 -7.59
N GLY A 335 32.40 15.53 -6.69
CA GLY A 335 32.64 15.75 -5.26
C GLY A 335 31.38 15.99 -4.42
N ALA A 336 30.18 15.84 -4.98
CA ALA A 336 28.94 15.96 -4.23
C ALA A 336 28.79 14.86 -3.15
N THR A 337 28.10 15.19 -2.05
CA THR A 337 27.89 14.28 -0.91
C THR A 337 26.42 14.29 -0.48
N GLY A 338 25.99 13.31 0.32
CA GLY A 338 24.62 13.23 0.82
C GLY A 338 23.58 13.05 -0.30
N ALA A 339 22.59 13.94 -0.33
CA ALA A 339 21.49 13.92 -1.30
C ALA A 339 21.90 14.43 -2.69
N ASP A 340 22.97 15.23 -2.78
CA ASP A 340 23.43 15.83 -4.05
C ASP A 340 24.30 14.87 -4.87
N ARG A 341 24.52 13.63 -4.37
CA ARG A 341 25.33 12.61 -5.05
C ARG A 341 24.77 12.18 -6.41
N TRP A 342 23.50 12.45 -6.68
CA TRP A 342 22.89 12.30 -7.99
C TRP A 342 21.74 13.28 -8.20
N GLU A 343 21.71 13.95 -9.35
CA GLU A 343 20.62 14.82 -9.82
C GLU A 343 19.67 14.06 -10.75
N ASN A 344 20.24 13.24 -11.64
CA ASN A 344 19.51 12.33 -12.53
C ASN A 344 19.98 10.89 -12.29
N PHE A 345 19.11 9.91 -12.60
CA PHE A 345 19.45 8.49 -12.46
C PHE A 345 18.69 7.60 -13.44
N ALA A 346 19.21 6.39 -13.66
CA ALA A 346 18.58 5.32 -14.44
C ALA A 346 18.70 3.99 -13.68
N TYR A 347 17.63 3.21 -13.60
CA TYR A 347 17.65 1.93 -12.90
C TYR A 347 18.39 0.87 -13.72
N THR A 348 19.18 0.02 -13.05
CA THR A 348 19.91 -1.06 -13.72
C THR A 348 18.96 -2.17 -14.21
N LYS A 349 17.76 -2.30 -13.62
CA LYS A 349 16.75 -3.27 -14.07
C LYS A 349 16.31 -3.06 -15.53
N ASP A 350 16.48 -1.85 -16.07
CA ASP A 350 16.07 -1.48 -17.42
C ASP A 350 17.07 -1.96 -18.49
N GLY A 351 18.21 -2.49 -18.08
CA GLY A 351 19.18 -3.17 -18.93
C GLY A 351 20.57 -2.51 -18.96
N ALA A 352 21.51 -3.20 -19.63
CA ALA A 352 22.83 -2.67 -19.96
C ALA A 352 22.94 -2.55 -21.49
N PRO A 353 23.20 -1.34 -22.04
CA PRO A 353 23.45 -0.09 -21.33
C PRO A 353 22.19 0.50 -20.68
N ALA A 354 22.38 1.33 -19.65
CA ALA A 354 21.33 2.14 -19.04
C ALA A 354 21.29 3.52 -19.69
N ALA A 355 20.14 3.96 -20.18
CA ALA A 355 19.98 5.28 -20.79
C ALA A 355 19.81 6.35 -19.71
N LEU A 356 20.76 7.29 -19.62
CA LEU A 356 20.81 8.30 -18.56
C LEU A 356 20.71 9.71 -19.14
N LEU A 357 19.83 10.53 -18.55
CA LEU A 357 19.64 11.92 -18.92
C LEU A 357 20.74 12.79 -18.31
N MET A 358 21.45 13.54 -19.15
CA MET A 358 22.49 14.46 -18.71
C MET A 358 21.90 15.72 -18.09
N PRO A 359 22.52 16.25 -17.01
CA PRO A 359 22.19 17.55 -16.47
C PRO A 359 22.25 18.65 -17.53
N VAL A 360 21.40 19.66 -17.38
CA VAL A 360 21.32 20.83 -18.27
C VAL A 360 22.40 21.88 -17.96
N THR A 361 23.02 21.81 -16.78
CA THR A 361 24.12 22.67 -16.37
C THR A 361 25.45 22.09 -16.84
N PRO A 362 26.25 22.81 -17.63
CA PRO A 362 27.58 22.35 -18.03
C PRO A 362 28.53 22.29 -16.83
N GLY A 363 29.40 21.27 -16.78
CA GLY A 363 30.33 21.10 -15.66
C GLY A 363 30.99 19.72 -15.60
N ALA A 364 31.73 19.49 -14.52
CA ALA A 364 32.31 18.18 -14.20
C ALA A 364 31.36 17.40 -13.28
N TYR A 365 31.08 16.16 -13.65
CA TYR A 365 30.13 15.28 -12.98
C TYR A 365 30.77 13.92 -12.69
N THR A 366 30.21 13.22 -11.69
CA THR A 366 30.57 11.84 -11.35
C THR A 366 29.37 10.94 -11.58
N LEU A 367 29.55 9.91 -12.41
CA LEU A 367 28.66 8.77 -12.54
C LEU A 367 28.94 7.81 -11.39
N SER A 368 27.90 7.30 -10.74
CA SER A 368 28.01 6.37 -9.62
C SER A 368 27.02 5.23 -9.77
N TYR A 369 27.48 3.99 -9.61
CA TYR A 369 26.62 2.83 -9.41
C TYR A 369 26.20 2.78 -7.94
N PHE A 370 24.91 2.86 -7.66
CA PHE A 370 24.35 2.75 -6.33
C PHE A 370 23.70 1.39 -6.13
N HIS A 371 24.05 0.74 -5.02
CA HIS A 371 23.26 -0.36 -4.49
C HIS A 371 21.95 0.19 -3.93
N GLY A 372 20.83 -0.36 -4.37
CA GLY A 372 19.51 0.22 -4.16
C GLY A 372 19.08 0.38 -2.69
N PRO A 373 19.19 -0.66 -1.85
CA PRO A 373 18.68 -0.61 -0.47
C PRO A 373 19.35 0.41 0.46
N ASP A 374 20.65 0.66 0.28
CA ASP A 374 21.49 1.45 1.20
C ASP A 374 22.19 2.65 0.53
N HIS A 375 21.99 2.84 -0.78
CA HIS A 375 22.63 3.87 -1.59
C HIS A 375 24.16 3.87 -1.48
N LEU A 376 24.72 2.66 -1.35
CA LEU A 376 26.16 2.43 -1.31
C LEU A 376 26.75 2.52 -2.72
N VAL A 377 27.84 3.28 -2.87
CA VAL A 377 28.49 3.47 -4.17
C VAL A 377 29.45 2.30 -4.42
N LEU A 378 29.18 1.51 -5.46
CA LEU A 378 29.98 0.34 -5.82
C LEU A 378 31.03 0.61 -6.90
N ALA A 379 30.79 1.61 -7.76
CA ALA A 379 31.71 2.04 -8.82
C ALA A 379 31.45 3.49 -9.20
N THR A 380 32.48 4.19 -9.68
CA THR A 380 32.37 5.55 -10.19
C THR A 380 33.09 5.75 -11.52
N ALA A 381 32.69 6.76 -12.28
CA ALA A 381 33.39 7.26 -13.45
C ALA A 381 33.20 8.77 -13.59
N ASP A 382 34.22 9.48 -14.09
CA ASP A 382 34.13 10.92 -14.35
C ASP A 382 33.48 11.19 -15.71
N LEU A 383 32.68 12.24 -15.78
CA LEU A 383 32.03 12.72 -17.00
C LEU A 383 32.05 14.26 -17.06
N THR A 384 32.39 14.82 -18.23
CA THR A 384 32.25 16.27 -18.46
C THR A 384 30.99 16.54 -19.28
N VAL A 385 30.14 17.44 -18.81
CA VAL A 385 28.95 17.92 -19.54
C VAL A 385 29.28 19.25 -20.22
N THR A 386 29.19 19.30 -21.54
CA THR A 386 29.42 20.50 -22.35
C THR A 386 28.12 21.24 -22.67
N PRO A 387 28.16 22.58 -22.85
CA PRO A 387 26.97 23.38 -23.16
C PRO A 387 26.32 22.97 -24.48
N VAL A 388 24.99 23.00 -24.48
CA VAL A 388 24.15 22.91 -25.68
C VAL A 388 23.72 24.32 -26.10
N SER A 389 23.59 24.55 -27.41
CA SER A 389 23.17 25.86 -27.94
C SER A 389 21.99 25.71 -28.90
N ALA A 390 21.18 26.76 -28.98
CA ALA A 390 20.07 26.87 -29.93
C ALA A 390 20.13 28.23 -30.65
N SER A 391 19.45 28.34 -31.78
CA SER A 391 19.24 29.61 -32.48
C SER A 391 17.80 29.74 -32.96
N LEU A 392 17.32 30.98 -33.06
CA LEU A 392 15.96 31.32 -33.48
C LEU A 392 16.01 32.39 -34.58
N THR A 393 15.35 32.13 -35.69
CA THR A 393 15.17 33.08 -36.79
C THR A 393 13.69 33.33 -36.98
N ALA A 394 13.24 34.52 -36.57
CA ALA A 394 11.87 34.98 -36.66
C ALA A 394 11.82 36.45 -37.13
N PRO A 395 10.71 36.89 -37.76
CA PRO A 395 10.51 38.28 -38.13
C PRO A 395 10.59 39.21 -36.91
N ALA A 396 11.02 40.46 -37.14
CA ALA A 396 11.11 41.46 -36.07
C ALA A 396 9.74 42.01 -35.66
N GLU A 397 8.76 41.97 -36.57
CA GLU A 397 7.40 42.45 -36.36
C GLU A 397 6.39 41.51 -37.00
N ALA A 398 5.22 41.37 -36.38
CA ALA A 398 4.10 40.61 -36.93
C ALA A 398 2.76 41.11 -36.35
N PRO A 399 1.62 40.94 -37.05
CA PRO A 399 0.31 41.27 -36.49
C PRO A 399 -0.01 40.44 -35.25
N ALA A 400 -0.53 41.07 -34.20
CA ALA A 400 -0.99 40.40 -32.99
C ALA A 400 -2.11 39.39 -33.32
N GLY A 401 -2.01 38.18 -32.78
CA GLY A 401 -2.91 37.05 -33.05
C GLY A 401 -2.53 36.19 -34.26
N SER A 402 -1.59 36.65 -35.10
CA SER A 402 -1.22 35.91 -36.32
C SER A 402 -0.38 34.67 -36.03
N GLN A 403 -0.37 33.73 -36.99
CA GLN A 403 0.55 32.61 -36.97
C GLN A 403 1.76 32.95 -37.83
N ILE A 404 2.95 32.85 -37.25
CA ILE A 404 4.21 32.95 -37.99
C ILE A 404 4.85 31.58 -38.12
N THR A 405 5.73 31.43 -39.11
CA THR A 405 6.68 30.33 -39.16
C THR A 405 8.06 30.88 -38.79
N LEU A 406 8.81 30.14 -37.98
CA LEU A 406 10.16 30.51 -37.56
C LEU A 406 11.12 29.34 -37.75
N ASP A 407 12.34 29.63 -38.17
CA ASP A 407 13.40 28.63 -38.24
C ASP A 407 14.14 28.55 -36.91
N TRP A 408 14.56 27.35 -36.53
CA TRP A 408 15.34 27.15 -35.32
C TRP A 408 16.39 26.05 -35.50
N THR A 409 17.47 26.16 -34.74
CA THR A 409 18.45 25.09 -34.55
C THR A 409 18.55 24.82 -33.05
N GLY A 410 18.88 23.59 -32.67
CA GLY A 410 19.01 23.24 -31.27
C GLY A 410 18.96 21.73 -31.07
N PRO A 411 18.93 21.28 -29.81
CA PRO A 411 18.92 19.85 -29.51
C PRO A 411 17.64 19.14 -29.94
N GLY A 412 16.48 19.81 -29.91
CA GLY A 412 15.19 19.21 -30.26
C GLY A 412 14.84 18.01 -29.40
N TYR A 413 15.20 18.03 -28.11
CA TYR A 413 14.94 16.92 -27.20
C TYR A 413 13.43 16.75 -26.97
N ASP A 414 13.05 15.60 -26.43
CA ASP A 414 11.66 15.32 -26.10
C ASP A 414 11.10 16.38 -25.15
N ASN A 415 9.98 16.99 -25.56
CA ASN A 415 9.30 18.08 -24.88
C ASN A 415 10.00 19.45 -24.90
N ASP A 416 11.07 19.64 -25.68
CA ASP A 416 11.56 20.98 -25.97
C ASP A 416 10.49 21.78 -26.72
N TYR A 417 10.33 23.05 -26.40
CA TYR A 417 9.32 23.92 -27.00
C TYR A 417 9.81 25.34 -27.20
N ILE A 418 9.23 26.01 -28.19
CA ILE A 418 9.47 27.42 -28.46
C ILE A 418 8.21 28.18 -28.08
N GLY A 419 8.36 29.11 -27.13
CA GLY A 419 7.27 29.89 -26.58
C GLY A 419 7.43 31.38 -26.85
N ILE A 420 6.32 32.11 -26.88
CA ILE A 420 6.29 33.57 -26.95
C ILE A 420 5.58 34.14 -25.73
N GLY A 421 6.20 35.11 -25.06
CA GLY A 421 5.61 35.81 -23.93
C GLY A 421 6.12 37.25 -23.78
N PRO A 422 5.54 38.04 -22.86
CA PRO A 422 5.98 39.42 -22.64
C PRO A 422 7.47 39.49 -22.30
N VAL A 423 8.15 40.55 -22.74
CA VAL A 423 9.62 40.69 -22.53
C VAL A 423 10.00 40.60 -21.05
N ALA A 424 9.22 41.25 -20.17
CA ALA A 424 9.49 41.32 -18.73
C ALA A 424 8.97 40.12 -17.91
N ALA A 425 8.34 39.12 -18.55
CA ALA A 425 7.74 38.02 -17.83
C ALA A 425 8.79 37.06 -17.24
N GLN A 426 8.49 36.51 -16.06
CA GLN A 426 9.31 35.54 -15.33
C GLN A 426 8.54 34.23 -15.13
N ASP A 427 9.26 33.16 -14.82
CA ASP A 427 8.71 31.83 -14.52
C ASP A 427 7.68 31.33 -15.54
N SER A 428 6.46 31.00 -15.09
CA SER A 428 5.36 30.51 -15.91
C SER A 428 4.75 31.57 -16.83
N GLY A 429 5.04 32.86 -16.60
CA GLY A 429 4.61 33.95 -17.49
C GLY A 429 5.50 34.11 -18.73
N ARG A 430 6.64 33.40 -18.81
CA ARG A 430 7.63 33.57 -19.90
C ARG A 430 7.11 33.17 -21.28
N TRP A 431 5.97 32.48 -21.35
CA TRP A 431 5.24 32.18 -22.57
C TRP A 431 3.72 32.25 -22.32
N GLN A 432 2.98 32.75 -23.30
CA GLN A 432 1.51 32.73 -23.38
C GLN A 432 1.06 31.69 -24.39
N ASN A 433 1.76 31.62 -25.54
CA ASN A 433 1.59 30.60 -26.57
C ASN A 433 2.91 29.87 -26.80
N TYR A 434 2.86 28.62 -27.23
CA TYR A 434 4.04 27.81 -27.52
C TYR A 434 3.76 26.70 -28.53
N SER A 435 4.81 26.21 -29.16
CA SER A 435 4.80 25.04 -30.06
C SER A 435 5.97 24.12 -29.73
N TYR A 436 5.76 22.81 -29.83
CA TYR A 436 6.81 21.83 -29.53
C TYR A 436 7.79 21.70 -30.70
N THR A 437 9.08 21.64 -30.39
CA THR A 437 10.15 21.50 -31.40
C THR A 437 10.03 20.23 -32.25
N ARG A 438 9.36 19.17 -31.75
CA ARG A 438 9.08 17.94 -32.50
C ARG A 438 8.26 18.14 -33.78
N GLU A 439 7.59 19.28 -33.93
CA GLU A 439 6.86 19.64 -35.16
C GLU A 439 7.80 20.05 -36.30
N GLY A 440 9.10 20.23 -36.01
CA GLY A 440 10.15 20.48 -36.99
C GLY A 440 10.55 21.95 -37.10
N SER A 441 11.52 22.21 -37.98
CA SER A 441 11.91 23.54 -38.44
C SER A 441 11.69 23.61 -39.95
N PRO A 442 10.93 24.58 -40.49
CA PRO A 442 10.30 25.70 -39.80
C PRO A 442 9.14 25.29 -38.86
N LEU A 443 9.01 25.99 -37.73
CA LEU A 443 8.01 25.75 -36.69
C LEU A 443 6.87 26.79 -36.76
N PRO A 444 5.60 26.39 -36.85
CA PRO A 444 4.48 27.31 -36.70
C PRO A 444 4.33 27.79 -35.25
N LEU A 445 4.19 29.09 -35.02
CA LEU A 445 3.95 29.68 -33.70
C LEU A 445 2.84 30.72 -33.77
N THR A 446 1.80 30.53 -32.95
CA THR A 446 0.68 31.47 -32.83
C THR A 446 1.03 32.61 -31.88
N LEU A 447 0.91 33.85 -32.34
CA LEU A 447 1.24 35.04 -31.57
C LEU A 447 0.06 35.49 -30.68
N PRO A 448 0.33 36.11 -29.52
CA PRO A 448 -0.70 36.72 -28.69
C PRO A 448 -1.48 37.83 -29.42
N VAL A 449 -2.75 38.00 -29.04
CA VAL A 449 -3.71 38.98 -29.59
C VAL A 449 -3.50 40.42 -29.12
N GLU A 450 -2.75 40.62 -28.02
CA GLU A 450 -2.45 41.95 -27.50
C GLU A 450 -1.19 42.53 -28.17
N PRO A 451 -1.28 43.70 -28.83
CA PRO A 451 -0.12 44.36 -29.42
C PRO A 451 0.90 44.77 -28.35
N GLY A 452 2.19 44.75 -28.69
CA GLY A 452 3.26 45.11 -27.75
C GLY A 452 4.59 44.44 -28.04
N ALA A 453 5.53 44.58 -27.11
CA ALA A 453 6.85 43.94 -27.20
C ALA A 453 6.83 42.56 -26.53
N TYR A 454 7.29 41.54 -27.25
CA TYR A 454 7.35 40.15 -26.81
C TYR A 454 8.73 39.55 -27.05
N MET A 455 8.99 38.40 -26.42
CA MET A 455 10.19 37.60 -26.58
C MET A 455 9.79 36.18 -26.98
N ILE A 456 10.35 35.69 -28.07
CA ILE A 456 10.32 34.28 -28.46
C ILE A 456 11.51 33.59 -27.81
N ARG A 457 11.30 32.45 -27.17
CA ARG A 457 12.30 31.73 -26.38
C ARG A 457 12.28 30.24 -26.69
N TYR A 458 13.46 29.65 -26.85
CA TYR A 458 13.63 28.19 -26.90
C TYR A 458 13.79 27.68 -25.47
N PHE A 459 12.91 26.78 -25.05
CA PHE A 459 12.94 26.15 -23.73
C PHE A 459 13.34 24.68 -23.84
N LEU A 460 14.28 24.27 -22.98
CA LEU A 460 14.54 22.87 -22.69
C LEU A 460 13.35 22.25 -21.95
N GLY A 461 12.88 21.09 -22.40
CA GLY A 461 11.75 20.39 -21.79
C GLY A 461 12.02 19.90 -20.37
N GLN A 462 13.28 19.68 -20.02
CA GLN A 462 13.73 19.11 -18.74
C GLN A 462 13.48 20.05 -17.56
N ASP A 463 13.99 21.29 -17.65
CA ASP A 463 13.99 22.27 -16.54
C ASP A 463 13.46 23.66 -16.95
N ARG A 464 13.07 23.83 -18.21
CA ARG A 464 12.62 25.11 -18.79
C ARG A 464 13.74 26.16 -18.82
N ALA A 465 15.00 25.73 -18.88
CA ALA A 465 16.11 26.61 -19.20
C ALA A 465 15.95 27.18 -20.61
N VAL A 466 16.36 28.43 -20.78
CA VAL A 466 16.27 29.15 -22.04
C VAL A 466 17.59 29.04 -22.80
N LEU A 467 17.57 28.46 -24.00
CA LEU A 467 18.78 28.31 -24.83
C LEU A 467 18.98 29.43 -25.84
N ALA A 468 17.89 30.05 -26.29
CA ALA A 468 17.91 31.13 -27.26
C ALA A 468 16.71 32.04 -27.04
N GLU A 469 16.90 33.34 -27.31
CA GLU A 469 15.85 34.35 -27.25
C GLU A 469 15.88 35.23 -28.49
N ARG A 470 14.69 35.66 -28.94
CA ARG A 470 14.52 36.56 -30.09
C ARG A 470 13.38 37.55 -29.82
N PRO A 471 13.63 38.88 -29.80
CA PRO A 471 12.57 39.86 -29.61
C PRO A 471 11.68 39.97 -30.87
N ILE A 472 10.39 40.26 -30.64
CA ILE A 472 9.40 40.52 -31.68
C ILE A 472 8.41 41.60 -31.20
N THR A 473 8.00 42.49 -32.10
CA THR A 473 6.95 43.49 -31.83
C THR A 473 5.65 43.08 -32.50
N LEU A 474 4.59 42.93 -31.70
CA LEU A 474 3.25 42.64 -32.18
C LEU A 474 2.50 43.93 -32.50
N THR A 475 2.09 44.10 -33.75
CA THR A 475 1.32 45.27 -34.21
C THR A 475 -0.18 45.02 -34.08
N ALA A 476 -0.98 46.08 -33.93
CA ALA A 476 -2.42 45.96 -33.85
C ALA A 476 -3.01 45.38 -35.14
N ALA A 477 -3.67 44.22 -35.03
CA ALA A 477 -4.48 43.68 -36.13
C ALA A 477 -5.75 44.55 -36.28
N GLY A 478 -5.95 45.13 -37.46
CA GLY A 478 -7.18 45.86 -37.80
C GLY A 478 -8.15 44.99 -38.58
N ALA A 479 -9.45 45.29 -38.48
CA ALA A 479 -10.48 44.69 -39.32
C ALA A 479 -11.45 45.77 -39.82
N SER A 480 -12.22 45.45 -40.86
CA SER A 480 -13.30 46.27 -41.38
C SER A 480 -14.48 45.41 -41.80
N ILE A 481 -15.70 45.92 -41.65
CA ILE A 481 -16.93 45.28 -42.13
C ILE A 481 -17.58 46.17 -43.19
N THR A 482 -18.11 45.56 -44.24
CA THR A 482 -18.91 46.18 -45.29
C THR A 482 -20.19 45.36 -45.45
N ALA A 483 -21.28 45.87 -44.91
CA ALA A 483 -22.59 45.23 -44.87
C ALA A 483 -23.70 46.25 -45.19
N PRO A 484 -24.90 45.82 -45.61
CA PRO A 484 -26.03 46.72 -45.75
C PRO A 484 -26.46 47.31 -44.39
N GLU A 485 -26.92 48.55 -44.38
CA GLU A 485 -27.42 49.23 -43.16
C GLU A 485 -28.78 48.70 -42.72
N THR A 486 -29.58 48.18 -43.65
CA THR A 486 -30.90 47.59 -43.38
C THR A 486 -31.05 46.24 -44.09
N ALA A 487 -31.81 45.34 -43.48
CA ALA A 487 -32.17 44.05 -44.08
C ALA A 487 -33.52 43.53 -43.54
N PRO A 488 -34.27 42.72 -44.31
CA PRO A 488 -35.41 42.01 -43.76
C PRO A 488 -35.01 41.04 -42.63
N ALA A 489 -35.81 40.97 -41.57
CA ALA A 489 -35.62 39.99 -40.50
C ALA A 489 -35.76 38.55 -41.02
N GLY A 490 -34.88 37.64 -40.59
CA GLY A 490 -34.85 36.24 -41.01
C GLY A 490 -34.25 35.97 -42.41
N SER A 491 -33.69 37.00 -43.06
CA SER A 491 -33.08 36.89 -44.40
C SER A 491 -31.60 36.49 -44.33
N THR A 492 -30.98 36.25 -45.49
CA THR A 492 -29.53 36.06 -45.60
C THR A 492 -28.91 37.28 -46.28
N ILE A 493 -27.95 37.94 -45.61
CA ILE A 493 -27.19 39.07 -46.17
C ILE A 493 -25.78 38.64 -46.57
N GLN A 494 -25.19 39.37 -47.52
CA GLN A 494 -23.77 39.22 -47.87
C GLN A 494 -22.95 40.26 -47.11
N VAL A 495 -21.96 39.81 -46.34
CA VAL A 495 -21.11 40.67 -45.52
C VAL A 495 -19.68 40.59 -46.04
N GLY A 496 -19.22 41.70 -46.64
CA GLY A 496 -17.82 41.91 -46.95
C GLY A 496 -17.03 42.25 -45.70
N TRP A 497 -15.80 41.77 -45.62
CA TRP A 497 -14.91 42.07 -44.51
C TRP A 497 -13.44 42.04 -44.92
N SER A 498 -12.62 42.74 -44.15
CA SER A 498 -11.16 42.59 -44.17
C SER A 498 -10.69 42.45 -42.73
N GLY A 499 -9.60 41.72 -42.51
CA GLY A 499 -9.16 41.42 -41.17
C GLY A 499 -8.09 40.35 -41.16
N PRO A 500 -7.68 39.93 -39.96
CA PRO A 500 -6.63 38.95 -39.79
C PRO A 500 -6.93 37.54 -40.33
N ASP A 501 -8.20 37.15 -40.42
CA ASP A 501 -8.67 35.80 -40.77
C ASP A 501 -7.95 34.70 -39.99
N TYR A 502 -7.78 34.88 -38.68
CA TYR A 502 -7.17 33.85 -37.85
C TYR A 502 -8.09 32.64 -37.74
N GLU A 503 -7.50 31.49 -37.43
CA GLU A 503 -8.28 30.26 -37.27
C GLU A 503 -9.37 30.45 -36.22
N GLY A 504 -10.62 30.24 -36.64
CA GLY A 504 -11.79 30.38 -35.78
C GLY A 504 -12.32 31.81 -35.65
N ASP A 505 -11.78 32.78 -36.37
CA ASP A 505 -12.39 34.12 -36.51
C ASP A 505 -13.79 33.99 -37.15
N TYR A 506 -14.71 34.87 -36.73
CA TYR A 506 -16.09 34.84 -37.20
C TYR A 506 -16.73 36.21 -37.21
N ILE A 507 -17.75 36.35 -38.06
CA ILE A 507 -18.62 37.50 -38.11
C ILE A 507 -19.96 37.12 -37.48
N ALA A 508 -20.42 37.93 -36.53
CA ALA A 508 -21.64 37.66 -35.80
C ALA A 508 -22.59 38.85 -35.78
N ILE A 509 -23.90 38.57 -35.71
CA ILE A 509 -24.96 39.56 -35.48
C ILE A 509 -25.45 39.41 -34.05
N GLY A 510 -25.58 40.53 -33.33
CA GLY A 510 -26.19 40.54 -32.00
C GLY A 510 -26.73 41.90 -31.61
N LYS A 511 -27.54 41.93 -30.54
CA LYS A 511 -28.11 43.20 -30.04
C LYS A 511 -26.98 44.13 -29.55
N PRO A 512 -27.12 45.46 -29.69
CA PRO A 512 -26.08 46.43 -29.31
C PRO A 512 -25.63 46.29 -27.86
N ASP A 513 -26.60 46.10 -26.95
CA ASP A 513 -26.38 46.04 -25.50
C ASP A 513 -26.08 44.62 -24.98
N ALA A 514 -26.01 43.63 -25.86
CA ALA A 514 -25.79 42.25 -25.45
C ALA A 514 -24.30 41.98 -25.16
N SER A 515 -24.04 41.22 -24.09
CA SER A 515 -22.69 40.85 -23.65
C SER A 515 -22.60 39.37 -23.27
N GLY A 516 -21.38 38.84 -23.20
CA GLY A 516 -21.13 37.45 -22.83
C GLY A 516 -21.70 36.44 -23.83
N ALA A 517 -22.30 35.35 -23.36
CA ALA A 517 -22.84 34.30 -24.23
C ALA A 517 -24.05 34.73 -25.07
N ALA A 518 -24.72 35.83 -24.70
CA ALA A 518 -25.90 36.34 -25.40
C ALA A 518 -25.54 37.39 -26.48
N GLN A 519 -24.25 37.69 -26.67
CA GLN A 519 -23.83 38.81 -27.51
C GLN A 519 -23.92 38.56 -29.03
N TRP A 520 -24.23 37.33 -29.45
CA TRP A 520 -24.47 36.95 -30.83
C TRP A 520 -25.68 36.01 -30.94
N GLU A 521 -26.56 36.30 -31.89
CA GLU A 521 -27.74 35.50 -32.24
C GLU A 521 -27.46 34.60 -33.44
N THR A 522 -26.69 35.09 -34.40
CA THR A 522 -26.24 34.34 -35.58
C THR A 522 -24.77 34.65 -35.87
N TYR A 523 -24.05 33.72 -36.52
CA TYR A 523 -22.66 33.92 -36.90
C TYR A 523 -22.26 33.07 -38.11
N SER A 524 -21.15 33.44 -38.75
CA SER A 524 -20.51 32.68 -39.83
C SER A 524 -18.99 32.87 -39.74
N TYR A 525 -18.22 31.84 -40.08
CA TYR A 525 -16.77 31.88 -39.92
C TYR A 525 -16.11 32.66 -41.07
N THR A 526 -15.05 33.41 -40.78
CA THR A 526 -14.33 34.18 -41.81
C THR A 526 -13.69 33.28 -42.86
N ARG A 527 -13.34 32.02 -42.52
CA ARG A 527 -12.85 31.02 -43.50
C ARG A 527 -13.79 30.76 -44.68
N ASP A 528 -15.07 31.12 -44.56
CA ASP A 528 -16.07 30.95 -45.63
C ASP A 528 -15.91 32.02 -46.74
N GLY A 529 -14.99 32.96 -46.57
CA GLY A 529 -14.58 33.95 -47.57
C GLY A 529 -15.12 35.36 -47.30
N SER A 530 -14.74 36.30 -48.17
CA SER A 530 -15.21 37.69 -48.16
C SER A 530 -15.68 38.09 -49.56
N PRO A 531 -16.97 38.41 -49.77
CA PRO A 531 -18.05 38.42 -48.78
C PRO A 531 -18.48 37.01 -48.34
N LEU A 532 -19.02 36.89 -47.12
CA LEU A 532 -19.68 35.68 -46.61
C LEU A 532 -21.19 35.87 -46.48
N ALA A 533 -21.93 34.75 -46.51
CA ALA A 533 -23.37 34.72 -46.26
C ALA A 533 -23.64 34.66 -44.75
N LEU A 534 -24.48 35.55 -44.24
CA LEU A 534 -24.82 35.64 -42.82
C LEU A 534 -26.35 35.72 -42.65
N GLU A 535 -26.93 34.78 -41.91
CA GLU A 535 -28.36 34.76 -41.59
C GLU A 535 -28.69 35.83 -40.55
N THR A 536 -29.75 36.61 -40.78
CA THR A 536 -30.23 37.62 -39.84
C THR A 536 -31.24 37.02 -38.87
N PRO A 537 -31.27 37.49 -37.61
CA PRO A 537 -32.34 37.17 -36.67
C PRO A 537 -33.75 37.43 -37.22
N THR A 538 -34.73 36.67 -36.75
CA THR A 538 -36.14 36.81 -37.12
C THR A 538 -36.87 37.92 -36.35
N GLU A 539 -36.31 38.39 -35.23
CA GLU A 539 -36.83 39.52 -34.48
C GLU A 539 -36.39 40.86 -35.14
N PRO A 540 -37.34 41.72 -35.55
CA PRO A 540 -37.00 43.05 -36.08
C PRO A 540 -36.40 43.96 -35.01
N GLY A 541 -35.47 44.85 -35.39
CA GLY A 541 -34.84 45.77 -34.44
C GLY A 541 -33.46 46.25 -34.84
N ASN A 542 -32.74 46.85 -33.89
CA ASN A 542 -31.37 47.32 -34.09
C ASN A 542 -30.37 46.24 -33.66
N TYR A 543 -29.36 46.01 -34.49
CA TYR A 543 -28.32 45.01 -34.32
C TYR A 543 -26.94 45.59 -34.67
N LEU A 544 -25.90 44.91 -34.20
CA LEU A 544 -24.51 45.13 -34.60
C LEU A 544 -23.96 43.87 -35.25
N ILE A 545 -23.28 44.06 -36.38
CA ILE A 545 -22.44 43.06 -37.02
C ILE A 545 -21.02 43.26 -36.50
N ARG A 546 -20.38 42.21 -35.97
CA ARG A 546 -19.07 42.28 -35.32
C ARG A 546 -18.09 41.30 -35.93
N TYR A 547 -16.85 41.73 -36.16
CA TYR A 547 -15.72 40.87 -36.49
C TYR A 547 -15.08 40.45 -35.17
N ILE A 548 -15.04 39.15 -34.90
CA ILE A 548 -14.59 38.62 -33.62
C ILE A 548 -13.45 37.64 -33.85
N THR A 549 -12.38 37.81 -33.08
CA THR A 549 -11.22 36.90 -33.12
C THR A 549 -11.54 35.55 -32.46
N GLY A 550 -11.11 34.44 -33.06
CA GLY A 550 -11.32 33.09 -32.54
C GLY A 550 -10.53 32.78 -31.26
N GLN A 551 -9.38 33.43 -31.08
CA GLN A 551 -8.44 33.16 -29.98
C GLN A 551 -8.95 33.66 -28.62
N ASP A 552 -9.42 34.91 -28.56
CA ASP A 552 -9.80 35.60 -27.31
C ASP A 552 -11.22 36.21 -27.35
N ARG A 553 -11.95 36.03 -28.46
CA ARG A 553 -13.31 36.55 -28.68
C ARG A 553 -13.40 38.08 -28.60
N LYS A 554 -12.33 38.78 -29.00
CA LYS A 554 -12.28 40.24 -29.02
C LYS A 554 -12.85 40.77 -30.32
N THR A 555 -13.63 41.85 -30.21
CA THR A 555 -14.17 42.56 -31.38
C THR A 555 -13.11 43.47 -32.00
N LEU A 556 -12.86 43.32 -33.30
CA LEU A 556 -11.92 44.17 -34.06
C LEU A 556 -12.62 45.23 -34.91
N ALA A 557 -13.86 44.97 -35.34
CA ALA A 557 -14.67 45.89 -36.12
C ALA A 557 -16.16 45.69 -35.83
N GLU A 558 -16.95 46.75 -35.97
CA GLU A 558 -18.41 46.73 -35.82
C GLU A 558 -19.08 47.53 -36.93
N ALA A 559 -20.28 47.11 -37.35
CA ALA A 559 -21.15 47.83 -38.28
C ALA A 559 -22.62 47.75 -37.82
N PRO A 560 -23.40 48.83 -37.92
CA PRO A 560 -24.83 48.82 -37.56
C PRO A 560 -25.67 48.10 -38.61
N LEU A 561 -26.74 47.43 -38.14
CA LEU A 561 -27.75 46.78 -38.97
C LEU A 561 -29.13 46.99 -38.37
N VAL A 562 -30.10 47.44 -39.18
CA VAL A 562 -31.51 47.52 -38.79
C VAL A 562 -32.31 46.43 -39.50
N LEU A 563 -32.94 45.54 -38.72
CA LEU A 563 -33.79 44.49 -39.24
C LEU A 563 -35.24 44.96 -39.33
N GLU A 564 -35.77 44.94 -40.55
CA GLU A 564 -37.13 45.36 -40.86
C GLU A 564 -38.12 44.19 -40.70
N PRO A 565 -39.35 44.44 -40.21
CA PRO A 565 -40.36 43.40 -40.07
C PRO A 565 -40.80 42.86 -41.42
N VAL A 566 -40.89 41.54 -41.52
CA VAL A 566 -41.48 40.84 -42.67
C VAL A 566 -42.97 40.57 -42.43
N THR A 567 -43.76 40.60 -43.50
CA THR A 567 -45.21 40.34 -43.44
C THR A 567 -45.59 39.25 -44.43
N ALA A 568 -46.68 38.55 -44.16
CA ALA A 568 -47.25 37.53 -45.04
C ALA A 568 -48.78 37.67 -45.08
N SER A 569 -49.41 37.07 -46.09
CA SER A 569 -50.87 36.95 -46.18
C SER A 569 -51.26 35.56 -46.67
N LEU A 570 -52.40 35.05 -46.21
CA LEU A 570 -52.96 33.77 -46.64
C LEU A 570 -54.40 33.96 -47.12
N THR A 571 -54.73 33.41 -48.28
CA THR A 571 -56.08 33.37 -48.84
C THR A 571 -56.44 31.93 -49.19
N ALA A 572 -57.49 31.44 -48.53
CA ALA A 572 -57.98 30.07 -48.65
C ALA A 572 -59.52 30.06 -48.50
N PRO A 573 -60.21 29.02 -48.99
CA PRO A 573 -61.64 28.88 -48.78
C PRO A 573 -61.99 28.78 -47.29
N GLN A 574 -63.10 29.39 -46.87
CA GLN A 574 -63.58 29.35 -45.47
C GLN A 574 -64.07 27.96 -45.06
N THR A 575 -64.52 27.16 -46.02
CA THR A 575 -64.98 25.79 -45.81
C THR A 575 -64.39 24.86 -46.86
N ALA A 576 -64.05 23.64 -46.46
CA ALA A 576 -63.58 22.61 -47.38
C ALA A 576 -63.95 21.21 -46.87
N ILE A 577 -63.96 20.24 -47.77
CA ILE A 577 -64.19 18.84 -47.40
C ILE A 577 -62.90 18.28 -46.79
N GLY A 578 -63.01 17.62 -45.63
CA GLY A 578 -61.91 16.93 -44.98
C GLY A 578 -61.26 15.90 -45.91
N GLY A 579 -59.93 15.91 -45.99
CA GLY A 579 -59.16 15.01 -46.86
C GLY A 579 -59.06 15.49 -48.31
N ALA A 580 -59.67 16.63 -48.68
CA ALA A 580 -59.47 17.22 -50.00
C ALA A 580 -58.10 17.91 -50.12
N VAL A 581 -57.64 18.10 -51.36
CA VAL A 581 -56.52 19.00 -51.69
C VAL A 581 -57.11 20.36 -52.05
N ILE A 582 -56.65 21.43 -51.40
CA ILE A 582 -57.03 22.81 -51.74
C ILE A 582 -55.83 23.57 -52.31
N THR A 583 -56.12 24.66 -53.04
CA THR A 583 -55.13 25.67 -53.41
C THR A 583 -55.14 26.80 -52.39
N VAL A 584 -53.97 27.24 -51.95
CA VAL A 584 -53.80 28.35 -51.02
C VAL A 584 -52.98 29.44 -51.71
N GLU A 585 -53.56 30.61 -51.88
CA GLU A 585 -52.86 31.81 -52.33
C GLU A 585 -52.18 32.49 -51.15
N TRP A 586 -50.95 32.94 -51.34
CA TRP A 586 -50.19 33.55 -50.27
C TRP A 586 -49.19 34.60 -50.78
N THR A 587 -48.83 35.52 -49.90
CA THR A 587 -47.68 36.41 -50.03
C THR A 587 -46.81 36.28 -48.79
N GLY A 588 -45.51 36.54 -48.90
CA GLY A 588 -44.58 36.39 -47.79
C GLY A 588 -43.13 36.42 -48.24
N PRO A 589 -42.18 36.26 -47.30
CA PRO A 589 -40.76 36.32 -47.60
C PRO A 589 -40.25 35.17 -48.48
N ASN A 590 -40.91 34.00 -48.46
CA ASN A 590 -40.50 32.80 -49.20
C ASN A 590 -39.03 32.41 -48.93
N TYR A 591 -38.60 32.48 -47.67
CA TYR A 591 -37.25 32.05 -47.32
C TYR A 591 -37.12 30.54 -47.49
N PRO A 592 -35.90 30.02 -47.70
CA PRO A 592 -35.69 28.59 -47.88
C PRO A 592 -36.39 27.77 -46.80
N GLN A 593 -37.18 26.78 -47.22
CA GLN A 593 -37.94 25.87 -46.37
C GLN A 593 -39.12 26.49 -45.59
N ASP A 594 -39.46 27.77 -45.80
CA ASP A 594 -40.71 28.34 -45.28
C ASP A 594 -41.90 27.48 -45.74
N PHE A 595 -42.93 27.37 -44.91
CA PHE A 595 -44.02 26.44 -45.18
C PHE A 595 -45.36 26.96 -44.68
N ILE A 596 -46.41 26.58 -45.40
CA ILE A 596 -47.79 26.81 -45.00
C ILE A 596 -48.34 25.51 -44.48
N ALA A 597 -48.93 25.57 -43.29
CA ALA A 597 -49.46 24.41 -42.62
C ALA A 597 -50.88 24.61 -42.12
N ILE A 598 -51.61 23.51 -41.99
CA ILE A 598 -52.94 23.47 -41.38
C ILE A 598 -52.87 22.68 -40.07
N GLY A 599 -53.36 23.27 -38.98
CA GLY A 599 -53.51 22.61 -37.68
C GLY A 599 -54.86 22.91 -37.08
N LYS A 600 -55.25 22.20 -36.00
CA LYS A 600 -56.52 22.51 -35.31
C LYS A 600 -56.49 23.95 -34.78
N THR A 601 -57.65 24.59 -34.77
CA THR A 601 -57.78 25.95 -34.19
C THR A 601 -57.41 25.92 -32.71
N GLY A 602 -56.58 26.88 -32.28
CA GLY A 602 -56.05 26.95 -30.90
C GLY A 602 -55.02 25.87 -30.55
N ALA A 603 -54.53 25.08 -31.51
CA ALA A 603 -53.45 24.15 -31.26
C ALA A 603 -52.14 24.86 -30.93
N GLU A 604 -51.33 24.27 -30.05
CA GLU A 604 -50.02 24.77 -29.63
C GLU A 604 -48.92 23.76 -29.96
N GLY A 605 -47.65 24.22 -29.97
CA GLY A 605 -46.49 23.36 -30.21
C GLY A 605 -46.53 22.67 -31.59
N SER A 606 -46.27 21.35 -31.61
CA SER A 606 -46.25 20.54 -32.83
C SER A 606 -47.64 20.26 -33.42
N ALA A 607 -48.71 20.45 -32.64
CA ALA A 607 -50.09 20.27 -33.13
C ALA A 607 -50.55 21.43 -34.05
N ARG A 608 -49.75 22.50 -34.15
CA ARG A 608 -50.01 23.66 -35.01
C ARG A 608 -49.95 23.34 -36.52
N TRP A 609 -49.36 22.22 -36.90
CA TRP A 609 -49.24 21.76 -38.28
C TRP A 609 -49.49 20.24 -38.42
N ALA A 610 -50.72 19.85 -38.76
CA ALA A 610 -51.08 18.46 -39.06
C ALA A 610 -50.65 18.03 -40.47
N LYS A 611 -50.79 18.93 -41.44
CA LYS A 611 -50.29 18.79 -42.82
C LYS A 611 -49.65 20.11 -43.23
N TYR A 612 -48.66 20.06 -44.11
CA TYR A 612 -47.97 21.25 -44.58
C TYR A 612 -47.45 21.08 -46.01
N THR A 613 -47.22 22.22 -46.66
CA THR A 613 -46.61 22.34 -47.98
C THR A 613 -45.59 23.46 -47.93
N ARG A 614 -44.46 23.30 -48.61
CA ARG A 614 -43.42 24.33 -48.66
C ARG A 614 -43.79 25.45 -49.62
N THR A 615 -43.46 26.66 -49.22
CA THR A 615 -43.70 27.88 -50.01
C THR A 615 -42.89 27.90 -51.32
N GLU A 616 -41.79 27.14 -51.39
CA GLU A 616 -41.01 26.90 -52.62
C GLU A 616 -41.85 26.33 -53.80
N GLU A 617 -43.03 25.73 -53.54
CA GLU A 617 -43.96 25.31 -54.60
C GLU A 617 -44.63 26.46 -55.37
N GLY A 618 -44.51 27.69 -54.85
CA GLY A 618 -45.07 28.90 -55.44
C GLY A 618 -46.44 29.29 -54.86
N SER A 619 -46.99 30.38 -55.38
CA SER A 619 -48.31 30.89 -55.00
C SER A 619 -49.21 30.92 -56.25
N PRO A 620 -50.35 30.21 -56.27
CA PRO A 620 -50.88 29.36 -55.18
C PRO A 620 -50.10 28.04 -55.03
N LEU A 621 -50.03 27.52 -53.79
CA LEU A 621 -49.56 26.15 -53.52
C LEU A 621 -50.72 25.19 -53.28
N THR A 622 -50.46 23.88 -53.38
CA THR A 622 -51.44 22.83 -53.06
C THR A 622 -51.24 22.30 -51.65
N LEU A 623 -52.32 22.19 -50.87
CA LEU A 623 -52.26 21.68 -49.50
C LEU A 623 -53.30 20.57 -49.28
N GLN A 624 -52.81 19.40 -48.84
CA GLN A 624 -53.64 18.29 -48.43
C GLN A 624 -54.27 18.58 -47.06
N LEU A 625 -55.59 18.60 -46.99
CA LEU A 625 -56.31 18.84 -45.74
C LEU A 625 -56.41 17.56 -44.89
N PRO A 626 -56.46 17.69 -43.54
CA PRO A 626 -56.85 16.61 -42.65
C PRO A 626 -58.27 16.09 -42.97
N ALA A 627 -58.48 14.78 -42.80
CA ALA A 627 -59.76 14.11 -43.06
C ALA A 627 -60.82 14.34 -41.98
N ALA A 628 -60.39 14.58 -40.74
CA ALA A 628 -61.31 14.79 -39.63
C ALA A 628 -61.99 16.17 -39.70
N PRO A 629 -63.33 16.25 -39.66
CA PRO A 629 -64.05 17.52 -39.67
C PRO A 629 -63.80 18.34 -38.39
N GLY A 630 -64.04 19.64 -38.47
CA GLY A 630 -63.87 20.59 -37.36
C GLY A 630 -63.20 21.89 -37.78
N ASP A 631 -62.84 22.72 -36.80
CA ASP A 631 -62.20 24.01 -37.05
C ASP A 631 -60.67 23.89 -37.06
N TYR A 632 -60.08 24.43 -38.12
CA TYR A 632 -58.65 24.45 -38.36
C TYR A 632 -58.18 25.87 -38.69
N THR A 633 -56.87 26.09 -38.58
CA THR A 633 -56.19 27.33 -38.92
C THR A 633 -55.03 27.02 -39.84
N LEU A 634 -55.01 27.67 -40.99
CA LEU A 634 -53.86 27.75 -41.89
C LEU A 634 -52.88 28.78 -41.35
N ARG A 635 -51.58 28.48 -41.40
CA ARG A 635 -50.53 29.34 -40.86
C ARG A 635 -49.33 29.37 -41.81
N TYR A 636 -48.79 30.55 -42.05
CA TYR A 636 -47.49 30.74 -42.71
C TYR A 636 -46.41 30.71 -41.64
N PHE A 637 -45.45 29.80 -41.75
CA PHE A 637 -44.35 29.67 -40.82
C PHE A 637 -43.02 30.09 -41.44
N LEU A 638 -42.27 30.93 -40.73
CA LEU A 638 -40.83 31.07 -40.97
C LEU A 638 -40.12 29.80 -40.54
N ASN A 639 -39.27 29.25 -41.40
CA ASN A 639 -38.55 28.02 -41.07
C ASN A 639 -37.48 28.23 -40.01
N ALA A 640 -36.85 29.41 -39.97
CA ALA A 640 -35.74 29.74 -39.09
C ALA A 640 -36.08 29.54 -37.60
N ASP A 641 -37.24 30.01 -37.15
CA ASP A 641 -37.64 29.98 -35.72
C ASP A 641 -39.05 29.41 -35.47
N ARG A 642 -39.78 29.01 -36.53
CA ARG A 642 -41.19 28.56 -36.47
C ARG A 642 -42.17 29.63 -35.97
N SER A 643 -41.82 30.90 -36.13
CA SER A 643 -42.77 32.02 -35.94
C SER A 643 -43.84 32.02 -37.03
N VAL A 644 -45.02 32.55 -36.68
CA VAL A 644 -46.19 32.62 -37.57
C VAL A 644 -46.31 34.04 -38.10
N LEU A 645 -46.31 34.22 -39.43
CA LEU A 645 -46.45 35.54 -40.06
C LEU A 645 -47.89 35.86 -40.49
N ALA A 646 -48.69 34.84 -40.75
CA ALA A 646 -50.08 35.00 -41.19
C ALA A 646 -50.92 33.78 -40.80
N GLU A 647 -52.20 34.01 -40.52
CA GLU A 647 -53.17 32.97 -40.21
C GLU A 647 -54.45 33.15 -41.04
N ALA A 648 -55.10 32.04 -41.40
CA ALA A 648 -56.43 32.03 -42.02
C ALA A 648 -57.28 30.87 -41.46
N PRO A 649 -58.50 31.13 -40.94
CA PRO A 649 -59.37 30.09 -40.43
C PRO A 649 -60.04 29.29 -41.56
N ILE A 650 -60.27 27.99 -41.33
CA ILE A 650 -60.98 27.10 -42.24
C ILE A 650 -61.75 26.04 -41.45
N THR A 651 -63.03 25.83 -41.80
CA THR A 651 -63.85 24.75 -41.22
C THR A 651 -63.92 23.56 -42.17
N LEU A 652 -63.51 22.40 -41.70
CA LEU A 652 -63.55 21.15 -42.46
C LEU A 652 -64.86 20.41 -42.23
N THR A 653 -65.56 20.07 -43.31
CA THR A 653 -66.77 19.24 -43.29
C THR A 653 -66.45 17.79 -43.60
N GLN A 654 -67.31 16.87 -43.15
CA GLN A 654 -67.11 15.44 -43.44
C GLN A 654 -67.34 15.16 -44.92
N ALA A 655 -66.47 14.37 -45.54
CA ALA A 655 -66.67 13.90 -46.90
C ALA A 655 -67.95 13.05 -47.00
N PRO A 656 -68.83 13.30 -47.99
CA PRO A 656 -70.01 12.47 -48.18
C PRO A 656 -69.58 11.06 -48.60
N ALA A 657 -70.00 10.05 -47.85
CA ALA A 657 -69.76 8.66 -48.21
C ALA A 657 -70.90 7.74 -47.77
N THR A 658 -71.17 6.72 -48.57
CA THR A 658 -72.10 5.63 -48.25
C THR A 658 -71.46 4.29 -48.59
N LEU A 659 -71.82 3.25 -47.84
CA LEU A 659 -71.40 1.87 -48.07
C LEU A 659 -72.61 0.99 -48.25
N SER A 660 -72.52 0.01 -49.14
CA SER A 660 -73.52 -1.04 -49.31
C SER A 660 -72.83 -2.40 -49.40
N ALA A 661 -73.32 -3.31 -48.57
CA ALA A 661 -72.85 -4.68 -48.41
C ALA A 661 -74.04 -5.55 -47.97
N PRO A 662 -74.04 -6.87 -48.23
CA PRO A 662 -75.05 -7.75 -47.69
C PRO A 662 -75.00 -7.74 -46.14
N PRO A 663 -76.15 -7.77 -45.45
CA PRO A 663 -76.18 -7.73 -43.99
C PRO A 663 -75.65 -9.01 -43.34
N ARG A 664 -75.55 -10.11 -44.12
CA ARG A 664 -75.05 -11.42 -43.69
C ARG A 664 -74.23 -12.08 -44.80
N ALA A 665 -73.18 -12.79 -44.43
CA ALA A 665 -72.34 -13.57 -45.34
C ALA A 665 -71.70 -14.76 -44.61
N ARG A 666 -71.15 -15.74 -45.34
CA ARG A 666 -70.42 -16.87 -44.71
C ARG A 666 -69.02 -16.43 -44.31
N ALA A 667 -68.55 -16.91 -43.16
CA ALA A 667 -67.16 -16.69 -42.74
C ALA A 667 -66.18 -17.26 -43.79
N GLY A 668 -65.14 -16.50 -44.13
CA GLY A 668 -64.11 -16.85 -45.13
C GLY A 668 -64.53 -16.66 -46.60
N GLU A 669 -65.76 -16.24 -46.89
CA GLU A 669 -66.22 -15.96 -48.26
C GLU A 669 -65.70 -14.60 -48.78
N VAL A 670 -65.78 -14.38 -50.09
CA VAL A 670 -65.54 -13.08 -50.72
C VAL A 670 -66.87 -12.40 -51.02
N THR A 671 -67.05 -11.16 -50.58
CA THR A 671 -68.30 -10.40 -50.75
C THR A 671 -68.07 -9.15 -51.62
N GLU A 672 -69.04 -8.85 -52.49
CA GLU A 672 -69.06 -7.62 -53.26
C GLU A 672 -69.47 -6.44 -52.38
N ILE A 673 -68.68 -5.37 -52.42
CA ILE A 673 -68.92 -4.12 -51.72
C ILE A 673 -69.05 -3.00 -52.75
N THR A 674 -70.09 -2.19 -52.61
CA THR A 674 -70.27 -0.95 -53.37
C THR A 674 -70.26 0.24 -52.41
N TRP A 675 -69.85 1.40 -52.93
CA TRP A 675 -69.79 2.62 -52.14
C TRP A 675 -70.06 3.85 -53.01
N GLN A 676 -70.35 4.96 -52.35
CA GLN A 676 -70.21 6.31 -52.90
C GLN A 676 -69.26 7.05 -51.97
N GLY A 677 -68.31 7.81 -52.50
CA GLY A 677 -67.32 8.48 -51.67
C GLY A 677 -66.32 9.29 -52.48
N PRO A 678 -65.36 9.94 -51.80
CA PRO A 678 -64.37 10.78 -52.45
C PRO A 678 -63.36 10.00 -53.32
N ASP A 679 -63.21 8.70 -53.12
CA ASP A 679 -62.32 7.81 -53.89
C ASP A 679 -60.90 8.36 -54.06
N TYR A 680 -60.33 8.94 -53.01
CA TYR A 680 -58.96 9.43 -53.08
C TYR A 680 -58.00 8.25 -53.35
N PRO A 681 -56.87 8.45 -54.05
CA PRO A 681 -56.06 7.37 -54.63
C PRO A 681 -55.57 6.27 -53.67
N SER A 682 -55.59 6.54 -52.36
CA SER A 682 -55.15 5.62 -51.31
C SER A 682 -56.26 5.16 -50.37
N ASP A 683 -57.50 5.63 -50.54
CA ASP A 683 -58.62 5.24 -49.69
C ASP A 683 -58.85 3.73 -49.72
N TYR A 684 -59.40 3.21 -48.63
CA TYR A 684 -59.63 1.78 -48.51
C TYR A 684 -60.90 1.47 -47.71
N ILE A 685 -61.51 0.35 -48.06
CA ILE A 685 -62.64 -0.23 -47.35
C ILE A 685 -62.14 -1.44 -46.60
N ALA A 686 -62.49 -1.52 -45.33
CA ALA A 686 -61.95 -2.52 -44.44
C ALA A 686 -63.04 -3.12 -43.55
N ILE A 687 -62.91 -4.40 -43.23
CA ILE A 687 -63.78 -5.11 -42.29
C ILE A 687 -63.00 -5.42 -41.02
N GLY A 688 -63.58 -5.15 -39.85
CA GLY A 688 -63.03 -5.50 -38.54
C GLY A 688 -64.13 -5.80 -37.54
N LYS A 689 -63.81 -6.39 -36.40
CA LYS A 689 -64.81 -6.75 -35.38
C LYS A 689 -65.60 -5.52 -34.91
N ALA A 690 -66.87 -5.74 -34.58
CA ALA A 690 -67.71 -4.72 -33.97
C ALA A 690 -67.10 -4.24 -32.64
N GLY A 691 -67.09 -2.92 -32.41
CA GLY A 691 -66.49 -2.32 -31.21
C GLY A 691 -64.96 -2.30 -31.16
N ALA A 692 -64.25 -2.77 -32.20
CA ALA A 692 -62.80 -2.71 -32.23
C ALA A 692 -62.28 -1.27 -32.39
N GLU A 693 -61.20 -0.92 -31.69
CA GLU A 693 -60.52 0.38 -31.76
C GLU A 693 -59.05 0.24 -32.22
N GLY A 694 -58.40 1.37 -32.51
CA GLY A 694 -56.98 1.39 -32.89
C GLY A 694 -56.67 0.59 -34.17
N SER A 695 -55.65 -0.26 -34.09
CA SER A 695 -55.22 -1.15 -35.19
C SER A 695 -56.15 -2.35 -35.41
N ALA A 696 -57.01 -2.67 -34.45
CA ALA A 696 -57.98 -3.78 -34.57
C ALA A 696 -59.22 -3.38 -35.39
N ARG A 697 -59.32 -2.12 -35.84
CA ARG A 697 -60.44 -1.59 -36.63
C ARG A 697 -60.57 -2.22 -38.02
N TRP A 698 -59.57 -2.97 -38.48
CA TRP A 698 -59.62 -3.73 -39.72
C TRP A 698 -58.76 -5.00 -39.66
N GLU A 699 -59.28 -6.10 -40.22
CA GLU A 699 -58.60 -7.39 -40.37
C GLU A 699 -58.29 -7.69 -41.85
N LYS A 700 -59.24 -7.38 -42.72
CA LYS A 700 -59.12 -7.49 -44.19
C LYS A 700 -59.53 -6.16 -44.80
N TYR A 701 -58.90 -5.78 -45.92
CA TYR A 701 -59.19 -4.53 -46.60
C TYR A 701 -59.01 -4.65 -48.11
N ILE A 702 -59.63 -3.71 -48.82
CA ILE A 702 -59.47 -3.47 -50.25
C ILE A 702 -59.25 -1.97 -50.47
N ARG A 703 -58.42 -1.60 -51.45
CA ARG A 703 -58.29 -0.19 -51.84
C ARG A 703 -59.47 0.18 -52.75
N THR A 704 -59.98 1.40 -52.63
CA THR A 704 -61.04 1.91 -53.51
C THR A 704 -60.57 1.99 -54.97
N SER A 705 -59.27 2.13 -55.21
CA SER A 705 -58.66 2.04 -56.55
C SER A 705 -58.76 0.67 -57.22
N SER A 706 -59.28 -0.36 -56.53
CA SER A 706 -59.52 -1.68 -57.10
C SER A 706 -60.77 -1.73 -58.01
N GLY A 707 -61.54 -0.64 -58.09
CA GLY A 707 -62.79 -0.54 -58.85
C GLY A 707 -64.03 -0.58 -57.94
N ASN A 708 -65.18 -0.10 -58.42
CA ASN A 708 -66.45 -0.07 -57.69
C ASN A 708 -67.57 -0.61 -58.60
N PRO A 709 -68.15 -1.80 -58.33
CA PRO A 709 -67.95 -2.65 -57.16
C PRO A 709 -66.55 -3.28 -57.03
N ALA A 710 -66.15 -3.65 -55.80
CA ALA A 710 -64.98 -4.49 -55.54
C ALA A 710 -65.29 -5.63 -54.57
N THR A 711 -64.44 -6.66 -54.62
CA THR A 711 -64.59 -7.90 -53.85
C THR A 711 -63.72 -7.90 -52.60
N LEU A 712 -64.34 -7.86 -51.41
CA LEU A 712 -63.67 -7.88 -50.11
C LEU A 712 -63.64 -9.31 -49.53
N PRO A 713 -62.48 -9.91 -49.27
CA PRO A 713 -62.40 -11.17 -48.54
C PRO A 713 -62.80 -10.98 -47.08
N LEU A 714 -63.73 -11.82 -46.60
CA LEU A 714 -64.24 -11.77 -45.23
C LEU A 714 -63.39 -12.61 -44.27
N PRO A 715 -63.33 -12.23 -42.97
CA PRO A 715 -62.69 -13.03 -41.92
C PRO A 715 -63.23 -14.46 -41.82
N GLU A 716 -62.36 -15.40 -41.45
CA GLU A 716 -62.68 -16.84 -41.31
C GLU A 716 -63.46 -17.17 -40.04
N THR A 717 -63.56 -16.24 -39.08
CA THR A 717 -64.25 -16.48 -37.81
C THR A 717 -65.66 -15.87 -37.82
N PRO A 718 -66.72 -16.67 -37.56
CA PRO A 718 -68.08 -16.16 -37.41
C PRO A 718 -68.20 -15.10 -36.30
N GLY A 719 -69.11 -14.15 -36.46
CA GLY A 719 -69.32 -13.07 -35.49
C GLY A 719 -69.89 -11.78 -36.09
N THR A 720 -69.93 -10.72 -35.27
CA THR A 720 -70.37 -9.39 -35.69
C THR A 720 -69.18 -8.51 -36.08
N TYR A 721 -69.25 -7.98 -37.30
CA TYR A 721 -68.21 -7.14 -37.89
C TYR A 721 -68.79 -5.82 -38.39
N VAL A 722 -67.91 -4.86 -38.66
CA VAL A 722 -68.24 -3.57 -39.25
C VAL A 722 -67.32 -3.35 -40.45
N ILE A 723 -67.92 -3.02 -41.59
CA ILE A 723 -67.23 -2.58 -42.79
C ILE A 723 -67.15 -1.06 -42.74
N ARG A 724 -65.96 -0.50 -42.92
CA ARG A 724 -65.67 0.93 -42.78
C ARG A 724 -64.96 1.45 -44.01
N TYR A 725 -65.34 2.64 -44.45
CA TYR A 725 -64.62 3.42 -45.46
C TYR A 725 -63.62 4.31 -44.71
N PHE A 726 -62.33 4.14 -45.01
CA PHE A 726 -61.26 4.97 -44.48
C PHE A 726 -60.71 5.94 -45.53
N ILE A 727 -60.63 7.23 -45.17
CA ILE A 727 -59.71 8.16 -45.84
C ILE A 727 -58.30 7.82 -45.36
N ASN A 728 -57.47 7.29 -46.25
CA ASN A 728 -56.19 6.70 -45.85
C ASN A 728 -55.19 7.74 -45.32
N ALA A 729 -55.25 8.98 -45.83
CA ALA A 729 -54.34 10.05 -45.46
C ALA A 729 -54.24 10.26 -43.93
N ASP A 730 -55.33 10.00 -43.20
CA ASP A 730 -55.40 10.13 -41.73
C ASP A 730 -56.05 8.93 -41.04
N ARG A 731 -56.34 7.84 -41.78
CA ARG A 731 -57.09 6.65 -41.30
C ARG A 731 -58.41 7.03 -40.61
N TYR A 732 -59.08 8.05 -41.14
CA TYR A 732 -60.34 8.57 -40.63
C TYR A 732 -61.52 7.83 -41.27
N VAL A 733 -62.52 7.45 -40.48
CA VAL A 733 -63.70 6.71 -40.94
C VAL A 733 -64.77 7.70 -41.38
N ILE A 734 -65.23 7.61 -42.62
CA ILE A 734 -66.26 8.51 -43.18
C ILE A 734 -67.62 7.84 -43.40
N ALA A 735 -67.65 6.51 -43.46
CA ALA A 735 -68.87 5.71 -43.53
C ALA A 735 -68.62 4.33 -42.90
N GLU A 736 -69.65 3.74 -42.29
CA GLU A 736 -69.59 2.37 -41.78
C GLU A 736 -70.94 1.65 -41.87
N ILE A 737 -70.90 0.32 -42.02
CA ILE A 737 -72.08 -0.54 -42.08
C ILE A 737 -71.80 -1.87 -41.35
N PRO A 738 -72.74 -2.37 -40.52
CA PRO A 738 -72.57 -3.66 -39.84
C PRO A 738 -72.79 -4.85 -40.78
N ILE A 739 -72.12 -5.97 -40.51
CA ILE A 739 -72.30 -7.26 -41.18
C ILE A 739 -72.15 -8.42 -40.17
N THR A 740 -73.00 -9.45 -40.29
CA THR A 740 -72.90 -10.68 -39.48
C THR A 740 -72.32 -11.82 -40.33
N LEU A 741 -71.24 -12.44 -39.84
CA LEU A 741 -70.64 -13.63 -40.44
C LEU A 741 -71.16 -14.89 -39.75
N GLU A 742 -71.78 -15.78 -40.53
CA GLU A 742 -72.35 -17.07 -40.08
C GLU A 742 -71.43 -18.26 -40.40
#